data_AF-A0A4P5VNP2-F1
#
_entry.id   AF-A0A4P5VNP2-F1
#
_cell.length_a   1.000
_cell.length_b   1.000
_cell.length_c   1.000
_cell.angle_alpha   90.00
_cell.angle_beta   90.00
_cell.angle_gamma   90.00
#
_symmetry.space_group_name_H-M   'P 1'
#
loop_
_entity.id
_entity.type
_entity.pdbx_description
1 polymer ?
#
loop_
_entity_poly.entity_id
_entity_poly.type
_entity_poly.pdbx_seq_one_letter_code
_entity_poly.pdbx_strand_id
1 'polypeptide(L)'
;MPLASVDDALLAFWRSMRPDPLLTVSEWADQRRVLSQKASSEHGEWKTSRTPYLRKPMNDLSATSTVQEVVLVFGAQMGKSEMLNNWMGYVMDIQPGPALFVQPTIDMAKRYSKMRIAPMIEATPSLGEKVKAPRERDSGNTQLMKEFTGGFLILGGANAASGLASMPIRFLGGDEIDRWPADVDEEGSPLAIVSARTRTFGVRKKQAWTSTPTIAGRSPIWSKWETSNQQQLKLPCPRCGHRQMIEWDRIRYDPKDPGLPNTLRQPPVLICEACGEGISEDAKAWWYDPEVFDEEWWDPLFPEREVQGYHCSALYSPLGWFSWTEAAVGYEQAKDNPADLKPWWNTVLAECWNDDGEAPDWEALYNRRELYELGTVPDGVVFITCGVDVQMDRLELEVVGWGPGMESWSLDYQVLAGDTAQPAVWRELSKFIRSEFGRGDGQRLPIRMTAIDSGFRSQEVYRWVRGQAGNRVIAVKGQESQTAIIGTPGRVEVLRNGKALRGGVKVWPVGVSTVKSELYGWLRRPMPDDGDGLPHGWCHFPQHGEEWFRQLCAERLTNTIDRRGYNRFEWIKTRPRNEALDCRVYARAAAALTGADRWGDERWEKERNGGIERDERRPAPAQEEDAPARSGSSFWD
;
A
#
# COMPACT_ATOMS: atom_id res chain seq x y z
N MET A 1 -21.03 43.46 26.24
CA MET A 1 -20.39 44.66 26.82
C MET A 1 -21.47 45.72 26.99
N PRO A 2 -21.52 46.48 28.10
CA PRO A 2 -22.32 47.69 28.11
C PRO A 2 -21.64 48.68 27.16
N LEU A 3 -22.34 49.08 26.10
CA LEU A 3 -21.86 50.05 25.11
C LEU A 3 -21.67 51.39 25.83
N ALA A 4 -20.45 51.92 25.78
CA ALA A 4 -20.02 53.06 26.60
C ALA A 4 -20.63 54.41 26.15
N SER A 5 -21.28 54.47 24.99
CA SER A 5 -22.04 55.62 24.51
C SER A 5 -23.03 55.21 23.42
N VAL A 6 -24.04 56.06 23.14
CA VAL A 6 -24.98 55.87 22.01
C VAL A 6 -24.23 55.86 20.67
N ASP A 7 -23.15 56.63 20.55
CA ASP A 7 -22.33 56.69 19.35
C ASP A 7 -21.56 55.38 19.10
N ASP A 8 -21.03 54.74 20.15
CA ASP A 8 -20.40 53.42 20.04
C ASP A 8 -21.41 52.34 19.63
N ALA A 9 -22.65 52.44 20.12
CA ALA A 9 -23.74 51.55 19.74
C ALA A 9 -24.13 51.72 18.27
N LEU A 10 -24.20 52.96 17.79
CA LEU A 10 -24.48 53.28 16.39
C LEU A 10 -23.33 52.85 15.47
N LEU A 11 -22.08 53.08 15.86
CA LEU A 11 -20.91 52.60 15.11
C LEU A 11 -20.85 51.07 15.03
N ALA A 12 -21.14 50.37 16.13
CA ALA A 12 -21.26 48.91 16.13
C ALA A 12 -22.41 48.43 15.23
N PHE A 13 -23.56 49.12 15.25
CA PHE A 13 -24.71 48.83 14.40
C PHE A 13 -24.38 49.03 12.91
N TRP A 14 -23.79 50.16 12.52
CA TRP A 14 -23.38 50.40 11.13
C TRP A 14 -22.29 49.43 10.66
N ARG A 15 -21.32 49.07 11.53
CA ARG A 15 -20.33 48.03 11.24
C ARG A 15 -20.98 46.66 11.03
N SER A 16 -22.02 46.33 11.80
CA SER A 16 -22.76 45.07 11.67
C SER A 16 -23.64 44.99 10.42
N MET A 17 -24.03 46.14 9.86
CA MET A 17 -24.78 46.22 8.59
C MET A 17 -23.89 46.29 7.36
N ARG A 18 -22.57 46.44 7.52
CA ARG A 18 -21.64 46.38 6.40
C ARG A 18 -21.56 44.93 5.91
N PRO A 19 -21.87 44.65 4.63
CA PRO A 19 -21.75 43.30 4.09
C PRO A 19 -20.33 42.79 4.28
N ASP A 20 -20.19 41.52 4.66
CA ASP A 20 -18.89 40.88 4.69
C ASP A 20 -18.28 40.96 3.28
N PRO A 21 -16.98 41.29 3.16
CA PRO A 21 -16.35 41.44 1.86
C PRO A 21 -16.36 40.09 1.12
N LEU A 22 -16.76 40.12 -0.15
CA LEU A 22 -16.75 38.95 -1.04
C LEU A 22 -15.31 38.66 -1.47
N LEU A 23 -14.55 38.04 -0.56
CA LEU A 23 -13.21 37.54 -0.83
C LEU A 23 -13.25 36.02 -1.01
N THR A 24 -12.43 35.53 -1.92
CA THR A 24 -11.98 34.14 -1.93
C THR A 24 -10.95 33.90 -0.83
N VAL A 25 -10.67 32.64 -0.51
CA VAL A 25 -9.62 32.28 0.47
C VAL A 25 -8.24 32.77 0.01
N SER A 26 -7.92 32.69 -1.29
CA SER A 26 -6.62 33.14 -1.79
C SER A 26 -6.46 34.66 -1.72
N GLU A 27 -7.50 35.42 -2.09
CA GLU A 27 -7.51 36.88 -1.97
C GLU A 27 -7.45 37.33 -0.52
N TRP A 28 -8.16 36.66 0.39
CA TRP A 28 -8.05 36.92 1.82
C TRP A 28 -6.63 36.69 2.33
N ALA A 29 -6.00 35.60 1.89
CA ALA A 29 -4.63 35.29 2.28
C ALA A 29 -3.65 36.36 1.75
N ASP A 30 -3.73 36.70 0.47
CA ASP A 30 -2.87 37.72 -0.16
C ASP A 30 -3.06 39.12 0.46
N GLN A 31 -4.27 39.47 0.91
CA GLN A 31 -4.56 40.78 1.49
C GLN A 31 -4.30 40.90 2.99
N ARG A 32 -4.36 39.79 3.74
CA ARG A 32 -4.41 39.83 5.21
C ARG A 32 -3.46 38.89 5.91
N ARG A 33 -3.16 37.72 5.34
CA ARG A 33 -2.41 36.69 6.06
C ARG A 33 -0.95 37.12 6.22
N VAL A 34 -0.48 37.10 7.47
CA VAL A 34 0.94 37.32 7.79
C VAL A 34 1.57 36.03 8.33
N LEU A 35 2.70 35.65 7.74
CA LEU A 35 3.54 34.54 8.16
C LEU A 35 4.52 35.02 9.24
N SER A 36 4.35 34.48 10.45
CA SER A 36 5.26 34.79 11.56
C SER A 36 6.65 34.15 11.37
N GLN A 37 7.69 34.81 11.84
CA GLN A 37 9.07 34.26 11.86
C GLN A 37 9.20 32.95 12.64
N LYS A 38 8.28 32.65 13.57
CA LYS A 38 8.28 31.41 14.35
C LYS A 38 7.78 30.20 13.55
N ALA A 39 6.99 30.43 12.50
CA ALA A 39 6.22 29.39 11.81
C ALA A 39 6.66 29.13 10.36
N SER A 40 7.40 30.08 9.74
CA SER A 40 7.74 30.07 8.32
C SER A 40 9.19 30.49 8.08
N SER A 41 9.82 29.92 7.05
CA SER A 41 11.14 30.31 6.53
C SER A 41 11.09 31.64 5.78
N GLU A 42 10.04 31.87 5.00
CA GLU A 42 9.71 33.15 4.37
C GLU A 42 8.69 33.88 5.26
N HIS A 43 9.13 34.90 6.00
CA HIS A 43 8.26 35.70 6.89
C HIS A 43 7.67 36.92 6.17
N GLY A 44 6.54 37.42 6.66
CA GLY A 44 5.87 38.60 6.09
C GLY A 44 4.52 38.26 5.48
N GLU A 45 4.05 39.08 4.54
CA GLU A 45 2.75 38.87 3.88
C GLU A 45 2.76 37.57 3.08
N TRP A 46 1.69 36.78 3.22
CA TRP A 46 1.45 35.62 2.36
C TRP A 46 1.34 36.07 0.91
N LYS A 47 1.96 35.30 0.02
CA LYS A 47 1.89 35.53 -1.42
C LYS A 47 1.53 34.25 -2.13
N THR A 48 0.29 34.14 -2.60
CA THR A 48 -0.20 33.01 -3.40
C THR A 48 0.60 32.87 -4.69
N SER A 49 1.17 33.96 -5.22
CA SER A 49 2.10 33.93 -6.36
C SER A 49 3.35 33.07 -6.13
N ARG A 50 3.75 32.82 -4.88
CA ARG A 50 4.85 31.89 -4.58
C ARG A 50 4.43 30.44 -4.76
N THR A 51 3.15 30.13 -4.60
CA THR A 51 2.59 28.77 -4.69
C THR A 51 1.27 28.78 -5.47
N PRO A 52 1.30 29.20 -6.75
CA PRO A 52 0.08 29.54 -7.49
C PRO A 52 -0.84 28.34 -7.70
N TYR A 53 -0.28 27.13 -7.72
CA TYR A 53 -1.03 25.87 -7.75
C TYR A 53 -1.98 25.68 -6.54
N LEU A 54 -1.80 26.41 -5.42
CA LEU A 54 -2.73 26.40 -4.28
C LEU A 54 -3.93 27.35 -4.47
N ARG A 55 -3.91 28.26 -5.46
CA ARG A 55 -4.95 29.27 -5.66
C ARG A 55 -6.33 28.64 -5.86
N LYS A 56 -6.44 27.72 -6.82
CA LYS A 56 -7.70 27.03 -7.13
C LYS A 56 -8.24 26.19 -5.96
N PRO A 57 -7.43 25.32 -5.29
CA PRO A 57 -7.86 24.62 -4.08
C PRO A 57 -8.35 25.55 -2.95
N MET A 58 -7.69 26.69 -2.74
CA MET A 58 -8.14 27.71 -1.78
C MET A 58 -9.49 28.30 -2.21
N ASN A 59 -9.62 28.67 -3.48
CA ASN A 59 -10.81 29.31 -4.01
C ASN A 59 -12.05 28.39 -3.91
N ASP A 60 -11.89 27.09 -4.13
CA ASP A 60 -12.95 26.10 -3.95
C ASP A 60 -13.47 26.00 -2.50
N LEU A 61 -12.64 26.33 -1.52
CA LEU A 61 -13.04 26.37 -0.11
C LEU A 61 -13.74 27.67 0.30
N SER A 62 -13.82 28.66 -0.59
CA SER A 62 -14.44 29.96 -0.33
C SER A 62 -15.95 29.88 -0.12
N ALA A 63 -16.51 30.88 0.55
CA ALA A 63 -17.94 30.98 0.80
C ALA A 63 -18.80 31.04 -0.48
N THR A 64 -18.23 31.59 -1.55
CA THR A 64 -18.87 31.75 -2.87
C THR A 64 -18.84 30.48 -3.72
N SER A 65 -18.00 29.50 -3.37
CA SER A 65 -17.91 28.24 -4.11
C SER A 65 -18.96 27.22 -3.63
N THR A 66 -19.54 26.47 -4.56
CA THR A 66 -20.49 25.37 -4.29
C THR A 66 -19.80 24.06 -3.89
N VAL A 67 -18.48 23.95 -4.06
CA VAL A 67 -17.69 22.75 -3.75
C VAL A 67 -17.81 22.41 -2.27
N GLN A 68 -18.15 21.18 -1.90
CA GLN A 68 -18.29 20.79 -0.48
C GLN A 68 -17.07 20.05 0.06
N GLU A 69 -16.25 19.46 -0.81
CA GLU A 69 -15.11 18.64 -0.41
C GLU A 69 -13.93 18.87 -1.35
N VAL A 70 -12.78 19.17 -0.76
CA VAL A 70 -11.50 19.38 -1.43
C VAL A 70 -10.47 18.38 -0.90
N VAL A 71 -9.76 17.71 -1.79
CA VAL A 71 -8.76 16.67 -1.47
C VAL A 71 -7.42 17.07 -2.08
N LEU A 72 -6.35 17.16 -1.28
CA LEU A 72 -4.99 17.48 -1.76
C LEU A 72 -4.05 16.30 -1.54
N VAL A 73 -3.68 15.65 -2.66
CA VAL A 73 -2.64 14.63 -2.74
C VAL A 73 -1.35 15.27 -3.22
N PHE A 74 -0.65 15.99 -2.34
CA PHE A 74 0.55 16.71 -2.74
C PHE A 74 1.81 16.07 -2.15
N GLY A 75 2.95 16.37 -2.76
CA GLY A 75 4.27 16.03 -2.24
C GLY A 75 4.55 16.67 -0.87
N ALA A 76 5.67 16.28 -0.26
CA ALA A 76 6.14 16.91 0.96
C ALA A 76 6.47 18.39 0.72
N GLN A 77 6.24 19.22 1.74
CA GLN A 77 6.58 20.66 1.74
C GLN A 77 5.93 21.51 0.64
N MET A 78 4.83 21.04 0.05
CA MET A 78 4.13 21.75 -1.03
C MET A 78 3.08 22.79 -0.57
N GLY A 79 3.05 23.13 0.73
CA GLY A 79 2.15 24.16 1.28
C GLY A 79 0.74 23.70 1.68
N LYS A 80 0.45 22.39 1.68
CA LYS A 80 -0.84 21.79 2.11
C LYS A 80 -1.36 22.35 3.45
N SER A 81 -0.53 22.28 4.49
CA SER A 81 -0.92 22.74 5.83
C SER A 81 -1.12 24.26 5.87
N GLU A 82 -0.38 25.04 5.09
CA GLU A 82 -0.58 26.49 5.01
C GLU A 82 -1.85 26.87 4.26
N MET A 83 -2.24 26.12 3.24
CA MET A 83 -3.55 26.25 2.61
C MET A 83 -4.68 26.02 3.61
N LEU A 84 -4.60 24.97 4.44
CA LEU A 84 -5.58 24.74 5.51
C LEU A 84 -5.59 25.89 6.53
N ASN A 85 -4.42 26.43 6.90
CA ASN A 85 -4.33 27.60 7.79
C ASN A 85 -4.96 28.85 7.17
N ASN A 86 -4.73 29.11 5.89
CA ASN A 86 -5.35 30.21 5.16
C ASN A 86 -6.86 30.07 5.16
N TRP A 87 -7.37 28.86 4.92
CA TRP A 87 -8.80 28.59 4.97
C TRP A 87 -9.38 28.76 6.38
N MET A 88 -8.72 28.27 7.43
CA MET A 88 -9.18 28.51 8.81
C MET A 88 -9.15 30.00 9.18
N GLY A 89 -8.13 30.74 8.74
CA GLY A 89 -8.08 32.19 8.88
C GLY A 89 -9.25 32.89 8.19
N TYR A 90 -9.51 32.51 6.94
CA TYR A 90 -10.68 32.98 6.20
C TYR A 90 -12.01 32.65 6.91
N VAL A 91 -12.16 31.46 7.48
CA VAL A 91 -13.35 31.08 8.27
C VAL A 91 -13.48 31.95 9.52
N MET A 92 -12.39 32.20 10.24
CA MET A 92 -12.40 33.06 11.43
C MET A 92 -12.74 34.53 11.11
N ASP A 93 -12.34 35.02 9.94
CA ASP A 93 -12.50 36.40 9.54
C ASP A 93 -13.79 36.65 8.74
N ILE A 94 -13.97 35.96 7.62
CA ILE A 94 -15.01 36.25 6.63
C ILE A 94 -16.28 35.42 6.84
N GLN A 95 -16.14 34.15 7.22
CA GLN A 95 -17.28 33.23 7.30
C GLN A 95 -17.34 32.48 8.63
N PRO A 96 -17.55 33.19 9.76
CA PRO A 96 -17.48 32.59 11.07
C PRO A 96 -18.52 31.46 11.24
N GLY A 97 -18.09 30.38 11.87
CA GLY A 97 -18.91 29.22 12.15
C GLY A 97 -18.14 28.14 12.91
N PRO A 98 -18.80 27.03 13.27
CA PRO A 98 -18.15 25.93 13.98
C PRO A 98 -17.18 25.20 13.04
N ALA A 99 -15.89 25.19 13.42
CA ALA A 99 -14.82 24.58 12.65
C ALA A 99 -14.06 23.54 13.49
N LEU A 100 -13.63 22.46 12.85
CA LEU A 100 -12.78 21.41 13.42
C LEU A 100 -11.55 21.21 12.53
N PHE A 101 -10.37 21.29 13.12
CA PHE A 101 -9.10 20.98 12.49
C PHE A 101 -8.49 19.76 13.17
N VAL A 102 -8.25 18.70 12.43
CA VAL A 102 -7.77 17.42 12.97
C VAL A 102 -6.35 17.14 12.50
N GLN A 103 -5.51 16.80 13.47
CA GLN A 103 -4.13 16.33 13.29
C GLN A 103 -4.04 14.84 13.63
N PRO A 104 -2.97 14.11 13.23
CA PRO A 104 -2.86 12.68 13.49
C PRO A 104 -2.98 12.31 14.97
N THR A 105 -2.43 13.12 15.87
CA THR A 105 -2.53 12.92 17.32
C THR A 105 -2.92 14.19 18.08
N ILE A 106 -3.47 14.02 19.28
CA ILE A 106 -3.84 15.13 20.16
C ILE A 106 -2.64 16.01 20.55
N ASP A 107 -1.46 15.43 20.72
CA ASP A 107 -0.26 16.18 21.04
C ASP A 107 0.30 16.95 19.84
N MET A 108 0.16 16.38 18.63
CA MET A 108 0.39 17.14 17.40
C MET A 108 -0.59 18.31 17.28
N ALA A 109 -1.88 18.12 17.59
CA ALA A 109 -2.86 19.20 17.61
C ALA A 109 -2.50 20.33 18.60
N LYS A 110 -2.09 19.98 19.82
CA LYS A 110 -1.62 20.94 20.84
C LYS A 110 -0.40 21.73 20.37
N ARG A 111 0.57 21.04 19.75
CA ARG A 111 1.78 21.66 19.19
C ARG A 111 1.44 22.56 18.01
N TYR A 112 0.57 22.10 17.12
CA TYR A 112 0.12 22.85 15.94
C TYR A 112 -0.60 24.13 16.34
N SER A 113 -1.49 24.06 17.35
CA SER A 113 -2.15 25.23 17.92
C SER A 113 -1.14 26.28 18.42
N LYS A 114 -0.14 25.85 19.20
CA LYS A 114 0.86 26.75 19.78
C LYS A 114 1.83 27.33 18.76
N MET A 115 2.23 26.53 17.76
CA MET A 115 3.31 26.88 16.83
C MET A 115 2.82 27.47 15.50
N ARG A 116 1.56 27.24 15.11
CA ARG A 116 1.02 27.69 13.81
C ARG A 116 -0.21 28.58 13.98
N ILE A 117 -1.26 28.10 14.65
CA ILE A 117 -2.54 28.84 14.76
C ILE A 117 -2.42 30.09 15.63
N ALA A 118 -1.86 29.98 16.85
CA ALA A 118 -1.70 31.14 17.72
C ALA A 118 -0.82 32.23 17.09
N PRO A 119 0.38 31.93 16.54
CA PRO A 119 1.18 32.93 15.83
C PRO A 119 0.49 33.52 14.60
N MET A 120 -0.33 32.75 13.87
CA MET A 120 -1.12 33.27 12.75
C MET A 120 -2.14 34.32 13.22
N ILE A 121 -2.86 34.03 14.31
CA ILE A 121 -3.85 34.94 14.90
C ILE A 121 -3.17 36.21 15.42
N GLU A 122 -2.03 36.07 16.10
CA GLU A 122 -1.24 37.19 16.62
C GLU A 122 -0.67 38.08 15.51
N ALA A 123 -0.17 37.47 14.43
CA ALA A 123 0.47 38.20 13.33
C ALA A 123 -0.53 38.83 12.35
N THR A 124 -1.77 38.33 12.29
CA THR A 124 -2.80 38.78 11.35
C THR A 124 -3.79 39.72 12.06
N PRO A 125 -3.76 41.04 11.83
CA PRO A 125 -4.55 42.01 12.60
C PRO A 125 -6.06 41.72 12.64
N SER A 126 -6.65 41.35 11.51
CA SER A 126 -8.09 41.06 11.43
C SER A 126 -8.51 39.84 12.26
N LEU A 127 -7.61 38.86 12.46
CA LEU A 127 -7.84 37.71 13.33
C LEU A 127 -7.68 38.10 14.80
N GLY A 128 -6.63 38.87 15.13
CA GLY A 128 -6.39 39.35 16.50
C GLY A 128 -7.53 40.19 17.07
N GLU A 129 -8.24 40.95 16.23
CA GLU A 129 -9.43 41.71 16.63
C GLU A 129 -10.65 40.82 16.92
N LYS A 130 -10.76 39.67 16.24
CA LYS A 130 -11.94 38.79 16.28
C LYS A 130 -11.83 37.65 17.28
N VAL A 131 -10.62 37.13 17.47
CA VAL A 131 -10.32 36.04 18.42
C VAL A 131 -10.04 36.66 19.78
N LYS A 132 -10.88 36.34 20.78
CA LYS A 132 -10.74 36.90 22.13
C LYS A 132 -9.41 36.48 22.75
N ALA A 133 -8.68 37.41 23.38
CA ALA A 133 -7.49 37.06 24.16
C ALA A 133 -7.86 36.11 25.33
N PRO A 134 -7.01 35.13 25.68
CA PRO A 134 -7.25 34.25 26.82
C PRO A 134 -7.32 35.09 28.10
N ARG A 135 -8.50 35.17 28.74
CA ARG A 135 -8.67 35.77 30.08
C ARG A 135 -8.85 34.64 31.09
N GLU A 136 -8.31 34.78 32.30
CA GLU A 136 -8.38 33.76 33.38
C GLU A 136 -9.80 33.27 33.74
N ARG A 137 -10.85 33.98 33.29
CA ARG A 137 -12.26 33.65 33.55
C ARG A 137 -13.10 33.32 32.30
N ASP A 138 -12.51 33.32 31.11
CA ASP A 138 -13.20 32.93 29.85
C ASP A 138 -12.84 31.48 29.50
N SER A 139 -13.78 30.55 29.69
CA SER A 139 -13.59 29.11 29.45
C SER A 139 -13.51 28.70 27.98
N GLY A 140 -13.79 29.62 27.05
CA GLY A 140 -13.93 29.32 25.62
C GLY A 140 -12.64 29.36 24.78
N ASN A 141 -11.57 30.03 25.25
CA ASN A 141 -10.28 30.04 24.55
C ASN A 141 -9.24 29.23 25.31
N THR A 142 -9.01 28.00 24.85
CA THR A 142 -8.03 27.06 25.43
C THR A 142 -6.92 26.76 24.43
N GLN A 143 -5.99 25.86 24.78
CA GLN A 143 -4.98 25.41 23.82
C GLN A 143 -5.60 24.76 22.58
N LEU A 144 -6.69 24.03 22.72
CA LEU A 144 -7.32 23.27 21.62
C LEU A 144 -8.63 23.89 21.12
N MET A 145 -9.02 25.05 21.64
CA MET A 145 -10.24 25.73 21.22
C MET A 145 -9.99 27.23 21.10
N LYS A 146 -10.30 27.82 19.95
CA LYS A 146 -10.25 29.26 19.70
C LYS A 146 -11.67 29.76 19.45
N GLU A 147 -12.21 30.56 20.38
CA GLU A 147 -13.53 31.18 20.23
C GLU A 147 -13.40 32.56 19.57
N PHE A 148 -14.29 32.85 18.62
CA PHE A 148 -14.36 34.13 17.92
C PHE A 148 -15.82 34.52 17.67
N THR A 149 -16.06 35.77 17.30
CA THR A 149 -17.43 36.25 17.05
C THR A 149 -18.09 35.45 15.93
N GLY A 150 -19.17 34.73 16.26
CA GLY A 150 -19.93 33.91 15.31
C GLY A 150 -19.46 32.46 15.16
N GLY A 151 -18.42 32.00 15.88
CA GLY A 151 -17.96 30.62 15.76
C GLY A 151 -16.82 30.23 16.71
N PHE A 152 -16.28 29.04 16.46
CA PHE A 152 -15.12 28.52 17.17
C PHE A 152 -14.32 27.60 16.26
N LEU A 153 -13.03 27.47 16.56
CA LEU A 153 -12.13 26.50 15.94
C LEU A 153 -11.65 25.53 17.01
N ILE A 154 -12.01 24.26 16.87
CA ILE A 154 -11.49 23.17 17.71
C ILE A 154 -10.33 22.49 16.98
N LEU A 155 -9.27 22.20 17.71
CA LEU A 155 -8.18 21.35 17.26
C LEU A 155 -8.30 19.97 17.92
N GLY A 156 -8.41 18.93 17.10
CA GLY A 156 -8.57 17.55 17.54
C GLY A 156 -7.41 16.66 17.12
N GLY A 157 -7.24 15.54 17.82
CA GLY A 157 -6.37 14.44 17.43
C GLY A 157 -7.19 13.28 16.88
N ALA A 158 -6.79 12.73 15.72
CA ALA A 158 -7.45 11.56 15.13
C ALA A 158 -7.39 10.31 16.03
N ASN A 159 -6.46 10.28 16.99
CA ASN A 159 -6.26 9.22 17.95
C ASN A 159 -7.09 9.33 19.25
N ALA A 160 -8.06 10.26 19.35
CA ALA A 160 -8.91 10.42 20.53
C ALA A 160 -10.37 10.69 20.16
N ALA A 161 -11.23 9.66 20.23
CA ALA A 161 -12.61 9.72 19.73
C ALA A 161 -13.47 10.77 20.45
N SER A 162 -13.28 10.89 21.76
CA SER A 162 -14.00 11.86 22.61
C SER A 162 -13.92 13.31 22.12
N GLY A 163 -12.77 13.70 21.56
CA GLY A 163 -12.54 15.05 21.01
C GLY A 163 -13.09 15.25 19.58
N LEU A 164 -13.44 14.17 18.88
CA LEU A 164 -13.94 14.19 17.50
C LEU A 164 -15.47 14.15 17.43
N ALA A 165 -16.12 13.55 18.43
CA ALA A 165 -17.56 13.26 18.41
C ALA A 165 -18.45 14.35 19.02
N SER A 166 -17.90 15.44 19.56
CA SER A 166 -18.60 16.23 20.58
C SER A 166 -19.68 17.19 20.06
N MET A 167 -19.61 17.71 18.82
CA MET A 167 -20.54 18.73 18.33
C MET A 167 -20.68 18.81 16.79
N PRO A 168 -21.75 19.46 16.27
CA PRO A 168 -21.90 19.71 14.83
C PRO A 168 -20.84 20.69 14.30
N ILE A 169 -20.23 20.36 13.16
CA ILE A 169 -19.14 21.13 12.54
C ILE A 169 -19.52 21.52 11.12
N ARG A 170 -19.33 22.79 10.75
CA ARG A 170 -19.57 23.27 9.38
C ARG A 170 -18.32 23.17 8.51
N PHE A 171 -17.17 23.54 9.05
CA PHE A 171 -15.88 23.57 8.36
C PHE A 171 -14.94 22.53 8.96
N LEU A 172 -14.59 21.49 8.19
CA LEU A 172 -13.77 20.38 8.66
C LEU A 172 -12.46 20.30 7.87
N GLY A 173 -11.32 20.48 8.54
CA GLY A 173 -10.00 20.28 7.97
C GLY A 173 -9.31 19.06 8.58
N GLY A 174 -8.80 18.15 7.74
CA GLY A 174 -7.94 17.04 8.16
C GLY A 174 -6.57 17.12 7.52
N ASP A 175 -5.53 17.20 8.35
CA ASP A 175 -4.13 17.23 7.92
C ASP A 175 -3.45 15.88 8.18
N GLU A 176 -2.50 15.53 7.30
CA GLU A 176 -1.78 14.24 7.29
C GLU A 176 -2.68 13.01 7.51
N ILE A 177 -3.80 12.92 6.77
CA ILE A 177 -4.82 11.89 7.03
C ILE A 177 -4.35 10.45 6.83
N ASP A 178 -3.26 10.22 6.10
CA ASP A 178 -2.64 8.89 5.96
C ASP A 178 -1.94 8.41 7.24
N ARG A 179 -1.64 9.32 8.17
CA ARG A 179 -1.07 8.98 9.47
C ARG A 179 -2.12 8.77 10.55
N TRP A 180 -3.40 8.90 10.21
CA TRP A 180 -4.49 8.68 11.15
C TRP A 180 -4.65 7.17 11.40
N PRO A 181 -5.01 6.76 12.63
CA PRO A 181 -5.26 5.36 12.90
C PRO A 181 -6.50 4.89 12.13
N ALA A 182 -6.51 3.61 11.73
CA ALA A 182 -7.65 3.02 11.04
C ALA A 182 -8.90 2.91 11.94
N ASP A 183 -8.68 2.77 13.25
CA ASP A 183 -9.68 2.69 14.29
C ASP A 183 -9.26 3.54 15.50
N VAL A 184 -10.19 4.28 16.10
CA VAL A 184 -9.96 5.04 17.32
C VAL A 184 -10.95 4.62 18.40
N ASP A 185 -10.42 4.28 19.58
CA ASP A 185 -11.21 3.91 20.77
C ASP A 185 -12.29 2.85 20.52
N GLU A 186 -12.09 1.93 19.57
CA GLU A 186 -13.08 0.92 19.13
C GLU A 186 -14.38 1.51 18.52
N GLU A 187 -14.38 2.81 18.19
CA GLU A 187 -15.50 3.53 17.57
C GLU A 187 -15.42 3.55 16.03
N GLY A 188 -14.38 2.95 15.44
CA GLY A 188 -14.17 2.91 13.99
C GLY A 188 -13.29 4.03 13.46
N SER A 189 -13.41 4.29 12.15
CA SER A 189 -12.53 5.24 11.45
C SER A 189 -12.71 6.69 11.92
N PRO A 190 -11.64 7.39 12.36
CA PRO A 190 -11.70 8.80 12.72
C PRO A 190 -12.26 9.67 11.59
N LEU A 191 -11.88 9.39 10.33
CA LEU A 191 -12.39 10.10 9.14
C LEU A 191 -13.91 10.05 9.04
N ALA A 192 -14.50 8.87 9.28
CA ALA A 192 -15.96 8.70 9.25
C ALA A 192 -16.64 9.43 10.42
N ILE A 193 -16.05 9.35 11.62
CA ILE A 193 -16.55 10.00 12.84
C ILE A 193 -16.65 11.52 12.65
N VAL A 194 -15.58 12.14 12.13
CA VAL A 194 -15.54 13.60 11.93
C VAL A 194 -16.40 14.04 10.75
N SER A 195 -16.43 13.27 9.66
CA SER A 195 -17.26 13.58 8.49
C SER A 195 -18.74 13.58 8.86
N ALA A 196 -19.17 12.68 9.75
CA ALA A 196 -20.54 12.62 10.25
C ALA A 196 -20.98 13.90 10.99
N ARG A 197 -20.04 14.66 11.58
CA ARG A 197 -20.34 15.92 12.29
C ARG A 197 -20.82 17.04 11.35
N THR A 198 -20.57 16.90 10.05
CA THR A 198 -20.93 17.89 9.05
C THR A 198 -22.34 17.73 8.46
N ARG A 199 -23.01 16.60 8.76
CA ARG A 199 -24.27 16.20 8.12
C ARG A 199 -25.39 17.23 8.26
N THR A 200 -25.52 17.88 9.41
CA THR A 200 -26.59 18.85 9.69
C THR A 200 -26.45 20.17 8.91
N PHE A 201 -25.28 20.45 8.33
CA PHE A 201 -25.04 21.67 7.56
C PHE A 201 -25.42 21.54 6.08
N GLY A 202 -25.77 20.34 5.61
CA GLY A 202 -26.23 20.09 4.24
C GLY A 202 -25.26 20.65 3.21
N VAL A 203 -25.76 21.43 2.25
CA VAL A 203 -24.95 22.04 1.17
C VAL A 203 -23.95 23.09 1.64
N ARG A 204 -24.06 23.57 2.89
CA ARG A 204 -23.19 24.61 3.46
C ARG A 204 -21.96 24.07 4.17
N LYS A 205 -21.83 22.73 4.24
CA LYS A 205 -20.63 22.08 4.80
C LYS A 205 -19.45 22.26 3.83
N LYS A 206 -18.26 22.33 4.39
CA LYS A 206 -17.00 22.33 3.64
C LYS A 206 -16.02 21.40 4.34
N GLN A 207 -15.37 20.54 3.57
CA GLN A 207 -14.35 19.61 4.05
C GLN A 207 -13.07 19.78 3.22
N ALA A 208 -11.92 19.77 3.88
CA ALA A 208 -10.62 19.77 3.23
C ALA A 208 -9.74 18.66 3.81
N TRP A 209 -9.20 17.81 2.94
CA TRP A 209 -8.39 16.66 3.31
C TRP A 209 -7.02 16.76 2.66
N THR A 210 -5.96 16.64 3.43
CA THR A 210 -4.60 16.71 2.86
C THR A 210 -3.70 15.63 3.43
N SER A 211 -2.84 15.06 2.60
CA SER A 211 -1.77 14.16 3.04
C SER A 211 -0.73 13.96 1.92
N THR A 212 0.40 13.33 2.24
CA THR A 212 1.15 12.54 1.26
C THR A 212 0.56 11.12 1.25
N PRO A 213 0.32 10.50 0.10
CA PRO A 213 -0.16 9.13 0.06
C PRO A 213 0.92 8.17 0.58
N THR A 214 0.49 6.99 1.00
CA THR A 214 1.37 5.95 1.55
C THR A 214 1.34 4.71 0.67
N ILE A 215 0.75 3.61 1.13
CA ILE A 215 0.68 2.36 0.37
C ILE A 215 -0.65 2.32 -0.41
N ALA A 216 -0.60 1.86 -1.66
CA ALA A 216 -1.79 1.62 -2.46
C ALA A 216 -2.82 0.74 -1.71
N GLY A 217 -4.09 1.11 -1.76
CA GLY A 217 -5.17 0.42 -1.05
C GLY A 217 -5.20 0.62 0.48
N ARG A 218 -4.17 1.19 1.11
CA ARG A 218 -4.20 1.59 2.54
C ARG A 218 -4.29 3.09 2.74
N SER A 219 -3.88 3.86 1.75
CA SER A 219 -3.86 5.32 1.79
C SER A 219 -5.27 5.92 1.79
N PRO A 220 -5.70 6.57 2.89
CA PRO A 220 -7.00 7.23 2.95
C PRO A 220 -7.07 8.46 2.03
N ILE A 221 -5.98 9.24 1.88
CA ILE A 221 -5.99 10.36 0.92
C ILE A 221 -6.12 9.87 -0.51
N TRP A 222 -5.47 8.76 -0.86
CA TRP A 222 -5.55 8.19 -2.20
C TRP A 222 -6.96 7.68 -2.49
N SER A 223 -7.60 7.02 -1.54
CA SER A 223 -9.00 6.57 -1.67
C SER A 223 -9.96 7.75 -1.92
N LYS A 224 -9.71 8.89 -1.26
CA LYS A 224 -10.47 10.13 -1.50
C LYS A 224 -10.18 10.74 -2.87
N TRP A 225 -8.94 10.68 -3.33
CA TRP A 225 -8.54 11.12 -4.65
C TRP A 225 -9.18 10.27 -5.75
N GLU A 226 -9.18 8.95 -5.62
CA GLU A 226 -9.77 8.03 -6.59
C GLU A 226 -11.27 8.27 -6.81
N THR A 227 -11.97 8.76 -5.77
CA THR A 227 -13.40 9.10 -5.81
C THR A 227 -13.68 10.56 -6.16
N SER A 228 -12.64 11.38 -6.35
CA SER A 228 -12.73 12.78 -6.75
C SER A 228 -12.72 12.97 -8.27
N ASN A 229 -12.81 14.22 -8.73
CA ASN A 229 -12.65 14.60 -10.13
C ASN A 229 -11.21 14.50 -10.68
N GLN A 230 -10.23 14.23 -9.81
CA GLN A 230 -8.83 13.97 -10.14
C GLN A 230 -8.20 15.05 -11.03
N GLN A 231 -8.06 16.27 -10.52
CA GLN A 231 -7.41 17.36 -11.24
C GLN A 231 -5.89 17.22 -11.23
N GLN A 232 -5.34 17.22 -12.44
CA GLN A 232 -3.90 17.14 -12.70
C GLN A 232 -3.41 18.51 -13.17
N LEU A 233 -2.35 19.03 -12.55
CA LEU A 233 -1.75 20.29 -12.99
C LEU A 233 -0.91 20.04 -14.25
N LYS A 234 -1.33 20.58 -15.39
CA LYS A 234 -0.64 20.42 -16.67
C LYS A 234 -0.04 21.75 -17.12
N LEU A 235 1.29 21.85 -17.06
CA LEU A 235 2.02 23.07 -17.39
C LEU A 235 2.37 23.11 -18.89
N PRO A 236 2.23 24.28 -19.56
CA PRO A 236 2.54 24.41 -20.98
C PRO A 236 4.04 24.32 -21.27
N CYS A 237 4.44 23.64 -22.34
CA CYS A 237 5.82 23.68 -22.82
C CYS A 237 6.18 25.10 -23.32
N PRO A 238 7.29 25.72 -22.87
CA PRO A 238 7.71 27.05 -23.35
C PRO A 238 8.02 27.12 -24.85
N ARG A 239 8.23 25.99 -25.53
CA ARG A 239 8.51 25.93 -26.97
C ARG A 239 7.26 25.75 -27.82
N CYS A 240 6.44 24.75 -27.52
CA CYS A 240 5.32 24.33 -28.38
C CYS A 240 3.93 24.59 -27.77
N GLY A 241 3.86 25.02 -26.50
CA GLY A 241 2.59 25.29 -25.80
C GLY A 241 1.81 24.05 -25.34
N HIS A 242 2.26 22.83 -25.66
CA HIS A 242 1.60 21.60 -25.22
C HIS A 242 1.59 21.49 -23.69
N ARG A 243 0.42 21.26 -23.10
CA ARG A 243 0.24 21.15 -21.64
C ARG A 243 0.44 19.71 -21.19
N GLN A 244 1.36 19.50 -20.25
CA GLN A 244 1.75 18.18 -19.76
C GLN A 244 2.04 18.22 -18.25
N MET A 245 2.02 17.06 -17.61
CA MET A 245 2.49 16.93 -16.22
C MET A 245 4.02 16.87 -16.17
N ILE A 246 4.60 17.23 -15.01
CA ILE A 246 5.99 16.92 -14.68
C ILE A 246 6.05 15.47 -14.19
N GLU A 247 6.25 14.54 -15.13
CA GLU A 247 6.40 13.11 -14.85
C GLU A 247 7.86 12.76 -14.58
N TRP A 248 8.13 11.95 -13.55
CA TRP A 248 9.49 11.52 -13.20
C TRP A 248 10.19 10.82 -14.38
N ASP A 249 9.47 9.93 -15.07
CA ASP A 249 9.96 9.17 -16.22
C ASP A 249 10.33 10.04 -17.43
N ARG A 250 10.03 11.34 -17.40
CA ARG A 250 10.43 12.32 -18.42
C ARG A 250 11.52 13.26 -17.96
N ILE A 251 11.88 13.25 -16.68
CA ILE A 251 13.08 13.95 -16.19
C ILE A 251 14.31 13.15 -16.64
N ARG A 252 15.26 13.84 -17.26
CA ARG A 252 16.51 13.28 -17.77
C ARG A 252 17.70 13.95 -17.10
N TYR A 253 18.62 13.13 -16.63
CA TYR A 253 19.92 13.50 -16.09
C TYR A 253 20.91 12.35 -16.39
N ASP A 254 22.20 12.57 -16.19
CA ASP A 254 23.21 11.51 -16.35
C ASP A 254 23.35 10.72 -15.02
N PRO A 255 22.90 9.45 -14.95
CA PRO A 255 23.04 8.63 -13.75
C PRO A 255 24.50 8.21 -13.48
N LYS A 256 25.42 8.48 -14.42
CA LYS A 256 26.86 8.25 -14.27
C LYS A 256 27.63 9.55 -14.01
N ASP A 257 26.92 10.64 -13.72
CA ASP A 257 27.55 11.93 -13.43
C ASP A 257 28.53 11.77 -12.25
N PRO A 258 29.82 12.17 -12.39
CA PRO A 258 30.80 12.07 -11.32
C PRO A 258 30.47 12.90 -10.07
N GLY A 259 29.49 13.80 -10.13
CA GLY A 259 28.99 14.55 -8.99
C GLY A 259 28.08 13.74 -8.06
N LEU A 260 27.52 12.62 -8.54
CA LEU A 260 26.69 11.74 -7.73
C LEU A 260 27.53 11.02 -6.66
N PRO A 261 26.95 10.71 -5.48
CA PRO A 261 25.55 10.93 -5.09
C PRO A 261 25.32 12.29 -4.40
N ASN A 262 26.19 13.29 -4.55
CA ASN A 262 26.07 14.55 -3.81
C ASN A 262 25.44 15.68 -4.63
N THR A 263 25.66 15.69 -5.94
CA THR A 263 25.19 16.74 -6.86
C THR A 263 25.14 16.21 -8.29
N LEU A 264 24.72 17.04 -9.23
CA LEU A 264 24.86 16.81 -10.67
C LEU A 264 25.65 17.97 -11.28
N ARG A 265 26.56 17.67 -12.21
CA ARG A 265 27.30 18.72 -12.95
C ARG A 265 26.40 19.44 -13.94
N GLN A 266 25.43 18.72 -14.50
CA GLN A 266 24.39 19.29 -15.36
C GLN A 266 23.02 19.10 -14.68
N PRO A 267 22.19 20.15 -14.62
CA PRO A 267 20.87 20.04 -14.00
C PRO A 267 19.96 19.12 -14.82
N PRO A 268 19.03 18.39 -14.18
CA PRO A 268 18.04 17.61 -14.90
C PRO A 268 17.14 18.48 -15.79
N VAL A 269 16.62 17.89 -16.86
CA VAL A 269 15.66 18.53 -17.78
C VAL A 269 14.42 17.65 -17.95
N LEU A 270 13.26 18.27 -18.07
CA LEU A 270 12.00 17.58 -18.39
C LEU A 270 11.86 17.49 -19.92
N ILE A 271 11.78 16.28 -20.48
CA ILE A 271 11.57 16.09 -21.92
C ILE A 271 10.09 16.28 -22.26
N CYS A 272 9.79 17.26 -23.11
CA CYS A 272 8.42 17.50 -23.56
C CYS A 272 7.85 16.32 -24.35
N GLU A 273 6.65 15.88 -23.99
CA GLU A 273 6.01 14.74 -24.63
C GLU A 273 5.56 14.96 -26.08
N ALA A 274 5.33 16.21 -26.47
CA ALA A 274 4.86 16.55 -27.81
C ALA A 274 6.00 16.86 -28.79
N CYS A 275 6.97 17.69 -28.37
CA CYS A 275 8.04 18.16 -29.26
C CYS A 275 9.43 17.55 -28.97
N GLY A 276 9.59 16.83 -27.86
CA GLY A 276 10.86 16.20 -27.48
C GLY A 276 11.95 17.14 -26.96
N GLU A 277 11.71 18.45 -26.90
CA GLU A 277 12.67 19.42 -26.35
C GLU A 277 12.82 19.24 -24.82
N GLY A 278 14.05 19.36 -24.32
CA GLY A 278 14.32 19.48 -22.90
C GLY A 278 13.90 20.85 -22.34
N ILE A 279 13.01 20.84 -21.37
CA ILE A 279 12.58 21.99 -20.59
C ILE A 279 13.45 22.03 -19.33
N SER A 280 14.21 23.10 -19.16
CA SER A 280 15.01 23.33 -17.95
C SER A 280 14.13 23.78 -16.77
N GLU A 281 14.60 23.54 -15.55
CA GLU A 281 13.84 23.82 -14.33
C GLU A 281 13.52 25.32 -14.13
N ASP A 282 14.34 26.21 -14.70
CA ASP A 282 14.10 27.66 -14.70
C ASP A 282 12.79 28.07 -15.41
N ALA A 283 12.22 27.20 -16.26
CA ALA A 283 10.88 27.37 -16.81
C ALA A 283 9.79 27.55 -15.73
N LYS A 284 10.03 27.06 -14.50
CA LYS A 284 9.15 27.30 -13.34
C LYS A 284 8.99 28.79 -13.02
N ALA A 285 9.98 29.64 -13.31
CA ALA A 285 9.84 31.08 -13.15
C ALA A 285 8.73 31.64 -14.05
N TRP A 286 8.65 31.14 -15.29
CA TRP A 286 7.62 31.52 -16.24
C TRP A 286 6.26 30.89 -15.90
N TRP A 287 6.23 29.60 -15.56
CA TRP A 287 4.98 28.93 -15.18
C TRP A 287 4.32 29.57 -13.95
N TYR A 288 5.10 30.08 -13.00
CA TYR A 288 4.58 30.65 -11.75
C TYR A 288 4.53 32.17 -11.74
N ASP A 289 4.78 32.81 -12.88
CA ASP A 289 4.50 34.23 -13.04
C ASP A 289 2.99 34.46 -12.86
N PRO A 290 2.55 35.37 -11.98
CA PRO A 290 1.13 35.65 -11.73
C PRO A 290 0.35 36.12 -12.96
N GLU A 291 1.02 36.69 -13.96
CA GLU A 291 0.41 37.12 -15.22
C GLU A 291 0.29 35.98 -16.24
N VAL A 292 0.98 34.86 -16.00
CA VAL A 292 1.04 33.71 -16.91
C VAL A 292 0.30 32.49 -16.34
N PHE A 293 0.41 32.23 -15.04
CA PHE A 293 -0.22 31.08 -14.40
C PHE A 293 -1.73 31.14 -14.55
N ASP A 294 -2.33 30.06 -15.03
CA ASP A 294 -3.76 29.94 -15.22
C ASP A 294 -4.32 28.80 -14.34
N GLU A 295 -5.38 29.10 -13.59
CA GLU A 295 -6.08 28.09 -12.79
C GLU A 295 -6.72 26.98 -13.65
N GLU A 296 -6.99 27.25 -14.94
CA GLU A 296 -7.47 26.26 -15.92
C GLU A 296 -6.40 25.24 -16.33
N TRP A 297 -5.16 25.37 -15.85
CA TRP A 297 -4.15 24.34 -16.01
C TRP A 297 -4.37 23.14 -15.08
N TRP A 298 -5.27 23.27 -14.10
CA TRP A 298 -5.84 22.13 -13.40
C TRP A 298 -6.85 21.42 -14.30
N ASP A 299 -6.45 20.28 -14.85
CA ASP A 299 -7.24 19.50 -15.81
C ASP A 299 -7.92 18.30 -15.10
N PRO A 300 -9.26 18.31 -14.93
CA PRO A 300 -9.98 17.22 -14.28
C PRO A 300 -10.14 16.01 -15.21
N LEU A 301 -9.73 14.82 -14.74
CA LEU A 301 -9.99 13.57 -15.46
C LEU A 301 -11.47 13.16 -15.41
N PHE A 302 -12.18 13.50 -14.33
CA PHE A 302 -13.58 13.13 -14.09
C PHE A 302 -14.41 14.36 -13.69
N PRO A 303 -14.61 15.33 -14.61
CA PRO A 303 -15.22 16.63 -14.32
C PRO A 303 -16.64 16.56 -13.76
N GLU A 304 -17.34 15.44 -13.95
CA GLU A 304 -18.70 15.19 -13.45
C GLU A 304 -18.78 14.94 -11.94
N ARG A 305 -17.64 14.63 -11.29
CA ARG A 305 -17.61 14.29 -9.87
C ARG A 305 -17.57 15.55 -9.01
N GLU A 306 -18.40 15.56 -7.96
CA GLU A 306 -18.57 16.73 -7.10
C GLU A 306 -17.34 17.05 -6.24
N VAL A 307 -16.62 16.00 -5.79
CA VAL A 307 -15.43 16.14 -4.95
C VAL A 307 -14.26 16.65 -5.78
N GLN A 308 -13.67 17.78 -5.37
CA GLN A 308 -12.54 18.38 -6.05
C GLN A 308 -11.23 17.81 -5.50
N GLY A 309 -10.59 16.94 -6.26
CA GLY A 309 -9.28 16.39 -5.91
C GLY A 309 -8.19 17.08 -6.69
N TYR A 310 -7.07 17.37 -6.04
CA TYR A 310 -5.88 17.98 -6.62
C TYR A 310 -4.65 17.11 -6.34
N HIS A 311 -3.89 16.75 -7.38
CA HIS A 311 -2.62 16.02 -7.26
C HIS A 311 -1.46 16.89 -7.74
N CYS A 312 -0.39 16.95 -6.94
CA CYS A 312 0.79 17.76 -7.26
C CYS A 312 2.04 17.17 -6.61
N SER A 313 2.96 16.66 -7.43
CA SER A 313 4.24 16.14 -6.94
C SER A 313 5.15 17.26 -6.42
N ALA A 314 6.13 16.94 -5.57
CA ALA A 314 7.16 17.86 -5.12
C ALA A 314 8.01 18.43 -6.29
N LEU A 315 7.96 17.80 -7.47
CA LEU A 315 8.65 18.28 -8.68
C LEU A 315 8.09 19.64 -9.16
N TYR A 316 6.88 20.00 -8.74
CA TYR A 316 6.28 21.32 -8.97
C TYR A 316 6.76 22.39 -7.96
N SER A 317 7.66 22.06 -7.04
CA SER A 317 8.16 23.04 -6.07
C SER A 317 8.71 24.30 -6.75
N PRO A 318 8.35 25.51 -6.27
CA PRO A 318 8.90 26.78 -6.75
C PRO A 318 10.43 26.82 -6.72
N LEU A 319 11.02 27.64 -7.59
CA LEU A 319 12.46 27.86 -7.59
C LEU A 319 12.96 28.34 -6.23
N GLY A 320 14.09 27.78 -5.80
CA GLY A 320 14.72 28.02 -4.49
C GLY A 320 14.20 27.11 -3.36
N TRP A 321 13.21 26.25 -3.64
CA TRP A 321 12.78 25.18 -2.74
C TRP A 321 13.35 23.84 -3.24
N PHE A 322 12.58 22.75 -3.16
CA PHE A 322 13.02 21.43 -3.63
C PHE A 322 13.22 21.40 -5.15
N SER A 323 14.45 21.13 -5.57
CA SER A 323 14.89 21.15 -6.97
C SER A 323 14.78 19.79 -7.66
N TRP A 324 14.76 19.78 -9.00
CA TRP A 324 14.86 18.53 -9.77
C TRP A 324 16.22 17.85 -9.55
N THR A 325 17.29 18.61 -9.30
CA THR A 325 18.60 18.07 -8.91
C THR A 325 18.52 17.30 -7.59
N GLU A 326 17.88 17.86 -6.56
CA GLU A 326 17.66 17.15 -5.29
C GLU A 326 16.78 15.91 -5.47
N ALA A 327 15.76 15.97 -6.34
CA ALA A 327 14.94 14.82 -6.67
C ALA A 327 15.76 13.68 -7.30
N ALA A 328 16.62 14.00 -8.28
CA ALA A 328 17.51 13.04 -8.94
C ALA A 328 18.58 12.46 -8.01
N VAL A 329 19.24 13.31 -7.21
CA VAL A 329 20.18 12.85 -6.20
C VAL A 329 19.50 11.92 -5.19
N GLY A 330 18.33 12.32 -4.68
CA GLY A 330 17.55 11.50 -3.74
C GLY A 330 17.08 10.18 -4.34
N TYR A 331 16.71 10.18 -5.63
CA TYR A 331 16.33 8.96 -6.33
C TYR A 331 17.51 8.01 -6.49
N GLU A 332 18.66 8.50 -6.96
CA GLU A 332 19.86 7.68 -7.15
C GLU A 332 20.38 7.06 -5.86
N GLN A 333 20.22 7.76 -4.72
CA GLN A 333 20.54 7.22 -3.40
C GLN A 333 19.56 6.14 -2.94
N ALA A 334 18.31 6.20 -3.39
CA ALA A 334 17.22 5.36 -2.90
C ALA A 334 16.87 4.19 -3.82
N LYS A 335 17.14 4.28 -5.13
CA LYS A 335 16.62 3.39 -6.18
C LYS A 335 16.90 1.90 -5.96
N ASP A 336 18.04 1.57 -5.35
CA ASP A 336 18.47 0.19 -5.14
C ASP A 336 18.00 -0.39 -3.79
N ASN A 337 17.36 0.42 -2.94
CA ASN A 337 16.81 0.02 -1.66
C ASN A 337 15.30 0.32 -1.59
N PRO A 338 14.41 -0.69 -1.69
CA PRO A 338 12.96 -0.49 -1.60
C PRO A 338 12.50 0.25 -0.34
N ALA A 339 13.21 0.12 0.78
CA ALA A 339 12.87 0.81 2.03
C ALA A 339 13.10 2.34 1.94
N ASP A 340 14.07 2.78 1.13
CA ASP A 340 14.41 4.19 0.90
C ASP A 340 13.68 4.74 -0.33
N LEU A 341 13.42 3.90 -1.34
CA LEU A 341 12.69 4.29 -2.54
C LEU A 341 11.22 4.58 -2.23
N LYS A 342 10.60 3.83 -1.33
CA LYS A 342 9.22 4.06 -0.88
C LYS A 342 8.96 5.47 -0.33
N PRO A 343 9.71 5.96 0.68
CA PRO A 343 9.51 7.33 1.17
C PRO A 343 9.83 8.37 0.10
N TRP A 344 10.84 8.14 -0.76
CA TRP A 344 11.09 9.02 -1.90
C TRP A 344 9.86 9.09 -2.82
N TRP A 345 9.29 7.96 -3.23
CA TRP A 345 8.11 7.88 -4.11
C TRP A 345 6.89 8.59 -3.51
N ASN A 346 6.57 8.26 -2.26
CA ASN A 346 5.41 8.81 -1.56
C ASN A 346 5.51 10.32 -1.31
N THR A 347 6.72 10.83 -1.01
CA THR A 347 6.90 12.23 -0.63
C THR A 347 7.29 13.13 -1.79
N VAL A 348 8.01 12.62 -2.79
CA VAL A 348 8.42 13.37 -3.98
C VAL A 348 7.35 13.28 -5.06
N LEU A 349 6.93 12.09 -5.46
CA LEU A 349 5.94 11.94 -6.54
C LEU A 349 4.49 12.16 -6.06
N ALA A 350 4.27 12.09 -4.75
CA ALA A 350 2.93 12.12 -4.17
C ALA A 350 2.05 11.01 -4.73
N GLU A 351 2.64 9.84 -4.95
CA GLU A 351 1.97 8.65 -5.48
C GLU A 351 1.99 7.54 -4.45
N CYS A 352 0.98 6.68 -4.49
CA CYS A 352 0.98 5.49 -3.68
C CYS A 352 2.15 4.57 -4.07
N TRP A 353 2.81 4.03 -3.05
CA TRP A 353 3.75 2.96 -3.24
C TRP A 353 2.93 1.68 -3.43
N ASN A 354 3.10 1.03 -4.57
CA ASN A 354 2.63 -0.32 -4.74
C ASN A 354 3.61 -1.23 -4.00
N ASP A 355 3.16 -1.81 -2.88
CA ASP A 355 3.86 -2.98 -2.35
C ASP A 355 3.64 -4.08 -3.41
N ASP A 356 4.58 -4.24 -4.34
CA ASP A 356 4.43 -5.03 -5.58
C ASP A 356 3.76 -6.40 -5.33
N GLY A 357 2.44 -6.43 -5.52
CA GLY A 357 1.56 -7.59 -5.36
C GLY A 357 0.75 -7.90 -6.62
N GLU A 358 1.13 -7.37 -7.79
CA GLU A 358 0.49 -7.70 -9.06
C GLU A 358 1.21 -8.85 -9.77
N ALA A 359 0.44 -9.80 -10.29
CA ALA A 359 0.97 -10.95 -11.01
C ALA A 359 1.94 -10.50 -12.11
N PRO A 360 3.05 -11.23 -12.32
CA PRO A 360 3.94 -10.95 -13.45
C PRO A 360 3.17 -11.04 -14.77
N ASP A 361 3.62 -10.29 -15.78
CA ASP A 361 3.11 -10.47 -17.13
C ASP A 361 3.44 -11.89 -17.63
N TRP A 362 2.39 -12.65 -17.93
CA TRP A 362 2.51 -14.02 -18.39
C TRP A 362 3.20 -14.11 -19.76
N GLU A 363 3.09 -13.08 -20.61
CA GLU A 363 3.73 -13.03 -21.92
C GLU A 363 5.25 -12.92 -21.78
N ALA A 364 5.72 -12.09 -20.85
CA ALA A 364 7.14 -11.96 -20.53
C ALA A 364 7.73 -13.30 -20.04
N LEU A 365 7.00 -14.03 -19.18
CA LEU A 365 7.42 -15.36 -18.71
C LEU A 365 7.41 -16.40 -19.83
N TYR A 366 6.38 -16.38 -20.68
CA TYR A 366 6.26 -17.26 -21.83
C TYR A 366 7.40 -17.05 -22.84
N ASN A 367 7.83 -15.81 -23.04
CA ASN A 367 8.93 -15.47 -23.93
C ASN A 367 10.32 -15.82 -23.34
N ARG A 368 10.42 -16.00 -22.00
CA ARG A 368 11.64 -16.44 -21.30
C ARG A 368 11.79 -17.97 -21.23
N ARG A 369 10.92 -18.74 -21.87
CA ARG A 369 11.00 -20.21 -21.84
C ARG A 369 12.32 -20.72 -22.42
N GLU A 370 12.84 -21.75 -21.79
CA GLU A 370 14.10 -22.39 -22.15
C GLU A 370 13.86 -23.69 -22.93
N LEU A 371 14.91 -24.14 -23.61
CA LEU A 371 14.90 -25.41 -24.33
C LEU A 371 15.47 -26.52 -23.45
N TYR A 372 14.60 -27.15 -22.65
CA TYR A 372 14.89 -28.41 -21.98
C TYR A 372 13.66 -29.33 -21.99
N GLU A 373 13.89 -30.64 -22.00
CA GLU A 373 12.82 -31.64 -22.13
C GLU A 373 12.08 -31.86 -20.79
N LEU A 374 10.74 -31.91 -20.85
CA LEU A 374 9.93 -32.30 -19.70
C LEU A 374 10.31 -33.70 -19.21
N GLY A 375 10.43 -33.87 -17.90
CA GLY A 375 10.87 -35.11 -17.26
C GLY A 375 12.40 -35.30 -17.18
N THR A 376 13.19 -34.38 -17.74
CA THR A 376 14.66 -34.35 -17.56
C THR A 376 15.06 -33.37 -16.46
N VAL A 377 16.11 -33.67 -15.72
CA VAL A 377 16.59 -32.84 -14.60
C VAL A 377 17.85 -32.07 -15.02
N PRO A 378 17.80 -30.73 -15.06
CA PRO A 378 19.00 -29.91 -15.28
C PRO A 378 20.05 -30.06 -14.17
N ASP A 379 21.33 -29.83 -14.49
CA ASP A 379 22.46 -30.06 -13.57
C ASP A 379 22.45 -29.16 -12.32
N GLY A 380 21.74 -28.03 -12.36
CA GLY A 380 21.55 -27.13 -11.22
C GLY A 380 20.59 -27.68 -10.15
N VAL A 381 19.77 -28.67 -10.48
CA VAL A 381 18.79 -29.24 -9.53
C VAL A 381 19.47 -30.15 -8.52
N VAL A 382 19.25 -29.87 -7.23
CA VAL A 382 19.75 -30.63 -6.09
C VAL A 382 18.70 -31.59 -5.54
N PHE A 383 17.43 -31.14 -5.43
CA PHE A 383 16.33 -32.00 -5.01
C PHE A 383 15.01 -31.60 -5.68
N ILE A 384 14.02 -32.50 -5.60
CA ILE A 384 12.73 -32.35 -6.29
C ILE A 384 11.59 -32.36 -5.28
N THR A 385 10.63 -31.45 -5.44
CA THR A 385 9.33 -31.49 -4.76
C THR A 385 8.17 -31.58 -5.74
N CYS A 386 7.00 -31.92 -5.24
CA CYS A 386 5.78 -32.00 -6.03
C CYS A 386 4.63 -31.31 -5.29
N GLY A 387 3.87 -30.47 -6.00
CA GLY A 387 2.62 -29.89 -5.52
C GLY A 387 1.45 -30.52 -6.25
N VAL A 388 0.40 -30.90 -5.53
CA VAL A 388 -0.79 -31.56 -6.08
C VAL A 388 -2.05 -30.80 -5.68
N ASP A 389 -2.82 -30.38 -6.67
CA ASP A 389 -4.13 -29.77 -6.51
C ASP A 389 -5.24 -30.78 -6.84
N VAL A 390 -6.30 -30.80 -6.01
CA VAL A 390 -7.35 -31.83 -6.06
C VAL A 390 -8.64 -31.22 -6.57
N GLN A 391 -9.07 -31.63 -7.77
CA GLN A 391 -10.32 -31.19 -8.39
C GLN A 391 -11.39 -32.30 -8.34
N MET A 392 -12.59 -32.01 -8.83
CA MET A 392 -13.69 -32.99 -8.85
C MET A 392 -13.39 -34.17 -9.77
N ASP A 393 -12.85 -33.88 -10.94
CA ASP A 393 -12.73 -34.79 -12.08
C ASP A 393 -11.28 -35.10 -12.48
N ARG A 394 -10.30 -34.59 -11.74
CA ARG A 394 -8.87 -34.77 -12.00
C ARG A 394 -7.99 -34.42 -10.80
N LEU A 395 -6.72 -34.81 -10.90
CA LEU A 395 -5.62 -34.32 -10.06
C LEU A 395 -4.61 -33.60 -10.96
N GLU A 396 -4.30 -32.34 -10.66
CA GLU A 396 -3.24 -31.60 -11.35
C GLU A 396 -2.00 -31.57 -10.45
N LEU A 397 -0.83 -31.76 -11.03
CA LEU A 397 0.41 -31.78 -10.26
C LEU A 397 1.59 -31.17 -11.03
N GLU A 398 2.43 -30.46 -10.29
CA GLU A 398 3.67 -29.89 -10.80
C GLU A 398 4.87 -30.45 -10.04
N VAL A 399 5.88 -30.89 -10.79
CA VAL A 399 7.17 -31.34 -10.28
C VAL A 399 8.19 -30.20 -10.43
N VAL A 400 8.79 -29.79 -9.32
CA VAL A 400 9.72 -28.65 -9.27
C VAL A 400 11.07 -29.10 -8.72
N GLY A 401 12.13 -28.84 -9.48
CA GLY A 401 13.52 -29.01 -9.03
C GLY A 401 14.02 -27.74 -8.35
N TRP A 402 14.87 -27.89 -7.32
CA TRP A 402 15.41 -26.80 -6.52
C TRP A 402 16.94 -26.87 -6.45
N GLY A 403 17.59 -25.73 -6.60
CA GLY A 403 19.04 -25.53 -6.50
C GLY A 403 19.43 -24.45 -5.48
N PRO A 404 20.73 -24.15 -5.34
CA PRO A 404 21.23 -23.09 -4.48
C PRO A 404 20.56 -21.74 -4.77
N GLY A 405 20.41 -20.90 -3.74
CA GLY A 405 19.73 -19.60 -3.89
C GLY A 405 18.24 -19.72 -4.23
N MET A 406 17.61 -20.87 -3.98
CA MET A 406 16.21 -21.15 -4.34
C MET A 406 15.91 -21.01 -5.83
N GLU A 407 16.93 -21.19 -6.68
CA GLU A 407 16.76 -21.39 -8.12
C GLU A 407 15.87 -22.61 -8.36
N SER A 408 14.89 -22.49 -9.27
CA SER A 408 13.86 -23.51 -9.45
C SER A 408 13.57 -23.83 -10.92
N TRP A 409 13.30 -25.11 -11.21
CA TRP A 409 12.98 -25.61 -12.55
C TRP A 409 11.61 -26.28 -12.55
N SER A 410 10.69 -25.86 -13.42
CA SER A 410 9.49 -26.66 -13.71
C SER A 410 9.91 -27.88 -14.53
N LEU A 411 9.85 -29.08 -13.94
CA LEU A 411 10.36 -30.32 -14.54
C LEU A 411 9.27 -31.12 -15.25
N ASP A 412 8.07 -31.13 -14.70
CA ASP A 412 6.92 -31.85 -15.28
C ASP A 412 5.60 -31.25 -14.77
N TYR A 413 4.55 -31.31 -15.59
CA TYR A 413 3.19 -30.93 -15.23
C TYR A 413 2.21 -31.98 -15.77
N GLN A 414 1.48 -32.64 -14.88
CA GLN A 414 0.61 -33.76 -15.23
C GLN A 414 -0.83 -33.53 -14.78
N VAL A 415 -1.77 -33.95 -15.63
CA VAL A 415 -3.21 -33.93 -15.34
C VAL A 415 -3.72 -35.36 -15.36
N LEU A 416 -4.01 -35.92 -14.18
CA LEU A 416 -4.56 -37.26 -14.02
C LEU A 416 -6.08 -37.20 -14.03
N ALA A 417 -6.70 -37.52 -15.16
CA ALA A 417 -8.16 -37.49 -15.31
C ALA A 417 -8.84 -38.64 -14.55
N GLY A 418 -9.89 -38.32 -13.81
CA GLY A 418 -10.72 -39.30 -13.09
C GLY A 418 -11.44 -38.69 -11.89
N ASP A 419 -12.62 -39.24 -11.58
CA ASP A 419 -13.39 -38.87 -10.37
C ASP A 419 -12.56 -39.12 -9.12
N THR A 420 -12.26 -38.06 -8.38
CA THR A 420 -11.42 -38.11 -7.17
C THR A 420 -12.11 -38.78 -5.98
N ALA A 421 -13.39 -39.16 -6.10
CA ALA A 421 -14.04 -40.10 -5.18
C ALA A 421 -13.60 -41.57 -5.41
N GLN A 422 -13.05 -41.91 -6.57
CA GLN A 422 -12.73 -43.28 -6.96
C GLN A 422 -11.26 -43.64 -6.71
N PRO A 423 -10.94 -44.86 -6.23
CA PRO A 423 -9.56 -45.28 -5.95
C PRO A 423 -8.61 -45.33 -7.17
N ALA A 424 -9.13 -45.26 -8.40
CA ALA A 424 -8.33 -45.41 -9.61
C ALA A 424 -7.31 -44.27 -9.76
N VAL A 425 -7.76 -43.01 -9.72
CA VAL A 425 -6.92 -41.83 -9.89
C VAL A 425 -5.86 -41.72 -8.78
N TRP A 426 -6.20 -42.11 -7.55
CA TRP A 426 -5.26 -42.16 -6.42
C TRP A 426 -4.15 -43.21 -6.57
N ARG A 427 -4.44 -44.34 -7.24
CA ARG A 427 -3.41 -45.35 -7.56
C ARG A 427 -2.45 -44.84 -8.62
N GLU A 428 -2.94 -44.10 -9.60
CA GLU A 428 -2.08 -43.45 -10.61
C GLU A 428 -1.20 -42.39 -9.98
N LEU A 429 -1.76 -41.52 -9.12
CA LEU A 429 -0.96 -40.56 -8.36
C LEU A 429 0.12 -41.26 -7.52
N SER A 430 -0.24 -42.35 -6.82
CA SER A 430 0.72 -43.14 -6.03
C SER A 430 1.85 -43.73 -6.87
N LYS A 431 1.56 -44.12 -8.12
CA LYS A 431 2.57 -44.60 -9.07
C LYS A 431 3.47 -43.45 -9.50
N PHE A 432 2.88 -42.29 -9.82
CA PHE A 432 3.61 -41.12 -10.29
C PHE A 432 4.59 -40.58 -9.24
N ILE A 433 4.15 -40.36 -7.99
CA ILE A 433 5.01 -39.77 -6.94
C ILE A 433 6.20 -40.67 -6.54
N ARG A 434 6.19 -41.94 -6.96
CA ARG A 434 7.29 -42.90 -6.74
C ARG A 434 8.28 -42.92 -7.91
N SER A 435 8.04 -42.13 -8.95
CA SER A 435 8.94 -42.02 -10.09
C SER A 435 10.25 -41.33 -9.70
N GLU A 436 11.29 -41.63 -10.45
CA GLU A 436 12.61 -41.01 -10.31
C GLU A 436 12.98 -40.33 -11.62
N PHE A 437 13.54 -39.13 -11.51
CA PHE A 437 13.90 -38.27 -12.62
C PHE A 437 15.41 -38.33 -12.85
N GLY A 438 15.84 -38.51 -14.10
CA GLY A 438 17.25 -38.61 -14.46
C GLY A 438 17.90 -37.23 -14.63
N ARG A 439 19.07 -37.04 -14.03
CA ARG A 439 19.93 -35.85 -14.20
C ARG A 439 21.08 -36.18 -15.17
N GLY A 440 21.62 -35.15 -15.84
CA GLY A 440 22.67 -35.29 -16.87
C GLY A 440 23.94 -36.03 -16.41
N ASP A 441 24.22 -36.03 -15.11
CA ASP A 441 25.33 -36.74 -14.46
C ASP A 441 25.05 -38.23 -14.18
N GLY A 442 23.90 -38.76 -14.61
CA GLY A 442 23.49 -40.15 -14.42
C GLY A 442 22.81 -40.44 -13.08
N GLN A 443 22.66 -39.45 -12.19
CA GLN A 443 21.90 -39.63 -10.95
C GLN A 443 20.40 -39.70 -11.22
N ARG A 444 19.69 -40.47 -10.40
CA ARG A 444 18.22 -40.54 -10.39
C ARG A 444 17.69 -39.92 -9.11
N LEU A 445 16.99 -38.80 -9.23
CA LEU A 445 16.42 -38.06 -8.12
C LEU A 445 14.94 -38.47 -7.92
N PRO A 446 14.55 -39.02 -6.75
CA PRO A 446 13.16 -39.20 -6.42
C PRO A 446 12.51 -37.87 -6.01
N ILE A 447 11.18 -37.82 -6.07
CA ILE A 447 10.42 -36.73 -5.43
C ILE A 447 10.63 -36.84 -3.91
N ARG A 448 11.30 -35.83 -3.34
CA ARG A 448 11.68 -35.79 -1.92
C ARG A 448 10.48 -35.53 -1.01
N MET A 449 9.62 -34.61 -1.42
CA MET A 449 8.43 -34.22 -0.68
C MET A 449 7.30 -33.87 -1.65
N THR A 450 6.10 -34.39 -1.38
CA THR A 450 4.86 -34.06 -2.09
C THR A 450 3.89 -33.37 -1.14
N ALA A 451 3.42 -32.17 -1.49
CA ALA A 451 2.33 -31.49 -0.79
C ALA A 451 1.05 -31.62 -1.60
N ILE A 452 -0.01 -32.16 -0.98
CA ILE A 452 -1.32 -32.32 -1.60
C ILE A 452 -2.37 -31.47 -0.88
N ASP A 453 -3.13 -30.69 -1.64
CA ASP A 453 -4.22 -29.88 -1.06
C ASP A 453 -5.31 -30.77 -0.46
N SER A 454 -5.83 -30.33 0.68
CA SER A 454 -6.94 -30.95 1.39
C SER A 454 -8.16 -30.03 1.48
N GLY A 455 -8.17 -28.91 0.75
CA GLY A 455 -9.31 -28.01 0.61
C GLY A 455 -10.52 -28.68 -0.01
N PHE A 456 -10.31 -29.60 -0.95
CA PHE A 456 -11.34 -30.42 -1.58
C PHE A 456 -11.12 -31.92 -1.29
N ARG A 457 -12.20 -32.70 -1.13
CA ARG A 457 -12.16 -34.16 -0.84
C ARG A 457 -11.20 -34.55 0.30
N SER A 458 -11.24 -33.77 1.38
CA SER A 458 -10.29 -33.89 2.50
C SER A 458 -10.17 -35.30 3.09
N GLN A 459 -11.26 -36.06 3.20
CA GLN A 459 -11.22 -37.42 3.74
C GLN A 459 -10.50 -38.40 2.82
N GLU A 460 -10.70 -38.29 1.50
CA GLU A 460 -10.00 -39.08 0.50
C GLU A 460 -8.50 -38.76 0.50
N VAL A 461 -8.14 -37.48 0.53
CA VAL A 461 -6.76 -37.00 0.68
C VAL A 461 -6.11 -37.58 1.93
N TYR A 462 -6.76 -37.46 3.10
CA TYR A 462 -6.18 -37.95 4.35
C TYR A 462 -6.01 -39.47 4.37
N ARG A 463 -6.97 -40.23 3.82
CA ARG A 463 -6.85 -41.68 3.68
C ARG A 463 -5.69 -42.05 2.76
N TRP A 464 -5.54 -41.34 1.65
CA TRP A 464 -4.47 -41.57 0.69
C TRP A 464 -3.09 -41.25 1.28
N VAL A 465 -2.91 -40.08 1.90
CA VAL A 465 -1.66 -39.67 2.57
C VAL A 465 -1.23 -40.70 3.62
N ARG A 466 -2.18 -41.21 4.42
CA ARG A 466 -1.90 -42.25 5.42
C ARG A 466 -1.47 -43.58 4.80
N GLY A 467 -1.92 -43.87 3.58
CA GLY A 467 -1.56 -45.06 2.82
C GLY A 467 -0.17 -44.99 2.17
N GLN A 468 0.48 -43.82 2.13
CA GLN A 468 1.81 -43.67 1.57
C GLN A 468 2.89 -44.01 2.58
N ALA A 469 3.94 -44.71 2.12
CA ALA A 469 5.06 -45.11 2.96
C ALA A 469 6.06 -43.96 3.12
N GLY A 470 6.42 -43.65 4.36
CA GLY A 470 7.41 -42.62 4.71
C GLY A 470 6.82 -41.20 4.80
N ASN A 471 7.54 -40.30 5.47
CA ASN A 471 7.14 -38.89 5.65
C ASN A 471 7.37 -38.04 4.37
N ARG A 472 7.16 -38.62 3.19
CA ARG A 472 7.40 -37.96 1.88
C ARG A 472 6.16 -37.30 1.30
N VAL A 473 4.99 -37.54 1.89
CA VAL A 473 3.72 -36.96 1.43
C VAL A 473 3.06 -36.27 2.61
N ILE A 474 2.65 -35.02 2.42
CA ILE A 474 1.99 -34.19 3.43
C ILE A 474 0.66 -33.68 2.90
N ALA A 475 -0.37 -33.70 3.75
CA ALA A 475 -1.60 -32.97 3.50
C ALA A 475 -1.39 -31.50 3.88
N VAL A 476 -1.69 -30.59 2.96
CA VAL A 476 -1.63 -29.15 3.18
C VAL A 476 -3.02 -28.53 3.13
N LYS A 477 -3.18 -27.40 3.81
CA LYS A 477 -4.40 -26.59 3.73
C LYS A 477 -4.00 -25.13 3.62
N GLY A 478 -4.41 -24.46 2.56
CA GLY A 478 -4.16 -23.04 2.38
C GLY A 478 -4.83 -22.17 3.45
N GLN A 479 -4.10 -21.18 3.95
CA GLN A 479 -4.58 -20.17 4.91
C GLN A 479 -4.08 -18.78 4.49
N GLU A 480 -5.02 -17.86 4.24
CA GLU A 480 -4.69 -16.51 3.77
C GLU A 480 -4.02 -15.63 4.84
N SER A 481 -4.38 -15.82 6.12
CA SER A 481 -3.87 -15.01 7.24
C SER A 481 -2.55 -15.52 7.82
N GLN A 482 -2.03 -16.63 7.30
CA GLN A 482 -0.82 -17.26 7.81
C GLN A 482 0.41 -16.54 7.25
N THR A 483 1.25 -15.98 8.13
CA THR A 483 2.41 -15.16 7.74
C THR A 483 3.62 -15.99 7.33
N ALA A 484 3.78 -17.21 7.86
CA ALA A 484 4.85 -18.14 7.49
C ALA A 484 4.44 -19.03 6.29
N ILE A 485 5.41 -19.41 5.45
CA ILE A 485 5.18 -20.31 4.29
C ILE A 485 4.49 -21.61 4.73
N ILE A 486 4.96 -22.21 5.82
CA ILE A 486 4.35 -23.40 6.41
C ILE A 486 4.24 -23.21 7.93
N GLY A 487 3.05 -23.40 8.49
CA GLY A 487 2.80 -23.28 9.93
C GLY A 487 2.88 -24.62 10.66
N THR A 488 2.61 -24.59 11.97
CA THR A 488 2.65 -25.78 12.83
C THR A 488 1.54 -26.78 12.43
N PRO A 489 1.86 -28.08 12.27
CA PRO A 489 0.89 -29.07 11.81
C PRO A 489 -0.15 -29.38 12.88
N GLY A 490 -1.42 -29.37 12.49
CA GLY A 490 -2.54 -29.88 13.31
C GLY A 490 -2.78 -31.36 13.08
N ARG A 491 -3.25 -32.10 14.10
CA ARG A 491 -3.71 -33.49 13.92
C ARG A 491 -5.22 -33.50 13.63
N VAL A 492 -5.60 -34.13 12.53
CA VAL A 492 -6.99 -34.32 12.14
C VAL A 492 -7.36 -35.79 12.27
N GLU A 493 -8.52 -36.08 12.86
CA GLU A 493 -9.06 -37.44 12.92
C GLU A 493 -9.57 -37.87 11.55
N VAL A 494 -9.21 -39.09 11.15
CA VAL A 494 -9.67 -39.68 9.89
C VAL A 494 -10.71 -40.74 10.21
N LEU A 495 -11.89 -40.60 9.61
CA LEU A 495 -12.99 -41.55 9.79
C LEU A 495 -12.95 -42.61 8.69
N ARG A 496 -13.03 -43.88 9.11
CA ARG A 496 -13.30 -45.02 8.21
C ARG A 496 -14.56 -45.72 8.70
N ASN A 497 -15.59 -45.76 7.85
CA ASN A 497 -16.89 -46.36 8.18
C ASN A 497 -17.46 -45.87 9.53
N GLY A 498 -17.35 -44.57 9.81
CA GLY A 498 -17.87 -43.96 11.05
C GLY A 498 -17.02 -44.19 12.31
N LYS A 499 -15.86 -44.87 12.23
CA LYS A 499 -14.93 -45.05 13.35
C LYS A 499 -13.64 -44.26 13.14
N ALA A 500 -13.18 -43.57 14.19
CA ALA A 500 -11.94 -42.80 14.18
C ALA A 500 -10.72 -43.73 14.13
N LEU A 501 -9.81 -43.47 13.18
CA LEU A 501 -8.56 -44.21 13.03
C LEU A 501 -7.51 -43.67 14.02
N ARG A 502 -6.96 -44.56 14.86
CA ARG A 502 -5.91 -44.22 15.85
C ARG A 502 -4.70 -43.58 15.14
N GLY A 503 -4.26 -42.43 15.65
CA GLY A 503 -3.06 -41.71 15.18
C GLY A 503 -3.30 -40.49 14.27
N GLY A 504 -4.51 -40.27 13.75
CA GLY A 504 -4.85 -39.10 12.91
C GLY A 504 -3.96 -38.92 11.66
N VAL A 505 -4.11 -37.80 10.97
CA VAL A 505 -3.21 -37.31 9.91
C VAL A 505 -2.75 -35.89 10.27
N LYS A 506 -1.48 -35.59 10.02
CA LYS A 506 -0.95 -34.23 10.20
C LYS A 506 -1.30 -33.39 8.98
N VAL A 507 -1.97 -32.27 9.20
CA VAL A 507 -2.30 -31.29 8.16
C VAL A 507 -1.50 -30.04 8.43
N TRP A 508 -0.75 -29.59 7.42
CA TRP A 508 0.11 -28.43 7.51
C TRP A 508 -0.60 -27.20 6.95
N PRO A 509 -0.80 -26.13 7.75
CA PRO A 509 -1.30 -24.88 7.22
C PRO A 509 -0.23 -24.22 6.33
N VAL A 510 -0.61 -23.81 5.13
CA VAL A 510 0.27 -23.13 4.17
C VAL A 510 -0.15 -21.67 4.06
N GLY A 511 0.79 -20.74 4.26
CA GLY A 511 0.58 -19.31 4.05
C GLY A 511 0.54 -18.97 2.58
N VAL A 512 -0.60 -19.26 1.93
CA VAL A 512 -0.75 -19.10 0.47
C VAL A 512 -0.49 -17.67 0.02
N SER A 513 -0.88 -16.67 0.82
CA SER A 513 -0.61 -15.27 0.52
C SER A 513 0.89 -14.96 0.53
N THR A 514 1.61 -15.44 1.55
CA THR A 514 3.06 -15.27 1.66
C THR A 514 3.80 -15.93 0.49
N VAL A 515 3.42 -17.16 0.14
CA VAL A 515 4.05 -17.89 -0.96
C VAL A 515 3.74 -17.25 -2.31
N LYS A 516 2.50 -16.80 -2.54
CA LYS A 516 2.11 -16.10 -3.78
C LYS A 516 2.88 -14.79 -3.94
N SER A 517 3.01 -14.00 -2.88
CA SER A 517 3.83 -12.78 -2.90
C SER A 517 5.31 -13.05 -3.18
N GLU A 518 5.89 -14.07 -2.54
CA GLU A 518 7.29 -14.48 -2.76
C GLU A 518 7.51 -14.95 -4.21
N LEU A 519 6.67 -15.88 -4.68
CA LEU A 519 6.73 -16.44 -6.03
C LEU A 519 6.58 -15.34 -7.08
N TYR A 520 5.64 -14.41 -6.92
CA TYR A 520 5.48 -13.31 -7.88
C TYR A 520 6.68 -12.36 -7.87
N GLY A 521 7.29 -12.13 -6.71
CA GLY A 521 8.57 -11.42 -6.61
C GLY A 521 9.71 -12.11 -7.36
N TRP A 522 9.76 -13.45 -7.32
CA TRP A 522 10.72 -14.26 -8.08
C TRP A 522 10.48 -14.24 -9.58
N LEU A 523 9.23 -14.38 -10.01
CA LEU A 523 8.86 -14.41 -11.42
C LEU A 523 9.18 -13.08 -12.13
N ARG A 524 9.05 -11.94 -11.43
CA ARG A 524 9.33 -10.59 -11.96
C ARG A 524 10.81 -10.25 -12.11
N ARG A 525 11.74 -11.10 -11.67
CA ARG A 525 13.17 -10.79 -11.76
C ARG A 525 13.55 -10.55 -13.23
N PRO A 526 14.19 -9.41 -13.56
CA PRO A 526 14.67 -9.15 -14.91
C PRO A 526 15.79 -10.12 -15.27
N MET A 527 15.98 -10.36 -16.57
CA MET A 527 17.14 -11.13 -17.04
C MET A 527 18.43 -10.43 -16.55
N PRO A 528 19.34 -11.15 -15.89
CA PRO A 528 20.63 -10.57 -15.50
C PRO A 528 21.45 -10.18 -16.73
N ASP A 529 22.28 -9.14 -16.59
CA ASP A 529 23.25 -8.77 -17.62
C ASP A 529 24.36 -9.84 -17.73
N ASP A 530 25.01 -9.93 -18.89
CA ASP A 530 26.07 -10.90 -19.16
C ASP A 530 27.20 -10.79 -18.12
N GLY A 531 27.34 -11.81 -17.26
CA GLY A 531 28.42 -11.93 -16.28
C GLY A 531 27.98 -11.87 -14.81
N ASP A 532 26.74 -11.45 -14.54
CA ASP A 532 26.17 -11.51 -13.19
C ASP A 532 25.54 -12.90 -12.92
N GLY A 533 25.69 -13.40 -11.69
CA GLY A 533 25.05 -14.63 -11.26
C GLY A 533 23.52 -14.50 -11.25
N LEU A 534 22.80 -15.62 -11.39
CA LEU A 534 21.33 -15.62 -11.33
C LEU A 534 20.85 -15.14 -9.94
N PRO A 535 19.80 -14.30 -9.88
CA PRO A 535 19.31 -13.78 -8.62
C PRO A 535 18.63 -14.87 -7.79
N HIS A 536 18.62 -14.70 -6.47
CA HIS A 536 17.91 -15.60 -5.57
C HIS A 536 16.43 -15.75 -5.98
N GLY A 537 15.96 -17.00 -6.08
CA GLY A 537 14.60 -17.36 -6.47
C GLY A 537 14.37 -17.41 -7.99
N TRP A 538 15.41 -17.40 -8.82
CA TRP A 538 15.25 -17.46 -10.27
C TRP A 538 14.46 -18.71 -10.71
N CYS A 539 13.56 -18.55 -11.68
CA CYS A 539 12.61 -19.58 -12.10
C CYS A 539 12.77 -19.92 -13.58
N HIS A 540 13.18 -21.15 -13.86
CA HIS A 540 13.30 -21.74 -15.18
C HIS A 540 12.01 -22.46 -15.59
N PHE A 541 11.64 -22.27 -16.86
CA PHE A 541 10.44 -22.90 -17.44
C PHE A 541 10.77 -23.59 -18.76
N PRO A 542 10.22 -24.79 -19.01
CA PRO A 542 10.34 -25.46 -20.30
C PRO A 542 9.36 -24.83 -21.29
N GLN A 543 9.24 -25.41 -22.47
CA GLN A 543 8.28 -25.04 -23.52
C GLN A 543 6.81 -25.38 -23.16
N HIS A 544 6.35 -25.07 -21.94
CA HIS A 544 4.95 -25.15 -21.53
C HIS A 544 4.06 -24.28 -22.42
N GLY A 545 2.80 -24.70 -22.64
CA GLY A 545 1.83 -23.91 -23.42
C GLY A 545 1.42 -22.61 -22.73
N GLU A 546 0.88 -21.65 -23.49
CA GLU A 546 0.45 -20.33 -22.98
C GLU A 546 -0.52 -20.45 -21.80
N GLU A 547 -1.45 -21.41 -21.87
CA GLU A 547 -2.47 -21.60 -20.84
C GLU A 547 -1.86 -21.89 -19.46
N TRP A 548 -0.71 -22.55 -19.40
CA TRP A 548 -0.01 -22.82 -18.15
C TRP A 548 0.51 -21.52 -17.51
N PHE A 549 1.14 -20.62 -18.29
CA PHE A 549 1.62 -19.32 -17.79
C PHE A 549 0.47 -18.39 -17.39
N ARG A 550 -0.60 -18.39 -18.18
CA ARG A 550 -1.80 -17.63 -17.83
C ARG A 550 -2.45 -18.13 -16.53
N GLN A 551 -2.32 -19.42 -16.20
CA GLN A 551 -2.76 -19.96 -14.91
C GLN A 551 -1.77 -19.65 -13.77
N LEU A 552 -0.46 -19.69 -14.03
CA LEU A 552 0.56 -19.29 -13.07
C LEU A 552 0.37 -17.82 -12.61
N CYS A 553 -0.13 -16.97 -13.49
CA CYS A 553 -0.41 -15.55 -13.23
C CYS A 553 -1.91 -15.24 -13.06
N ALA A 554 -2.75 -16.24 -12.77
CA ALA A 554 -4.21 -16.11 -12.76
C ALA A 554 -4.82 -15.46 -11.51
N GLU A 555 -4.00 -14.97 -10.59
CA GLU A 555 -4.48 -14.27 -9.38
C GLU A 555 -3.76 -12.96 -9.19
N ARG A 556 -4.49 -11.94 -8.73
CA ARG A 556 -3.93 -10.65 -8.35
C ARG A 556 -4.36 -10.27 -6.95
N LEU A 557 -3.47 -9.64 -6.19
CA LEU A 557 -3.82 -9.11 -4.88
C LEU A 557 -4.66 -7.85 -5.09
N THR A 558 -5.94 -7.91 -4.76
CA THR A 558 -6.86 -6.77 -4.87
C THR A 558 -7.31 -6.35 -3.49
N ASN A 559 -7.56 -5.07 -3.30
CA ASN A 559 -8.21 -4.55 -2.12
C ASN A 559 -9.73 -4.72 -2.25
N THR A 560 -10.34 -5.58 -1.43
CA THR A 560 -11.79 -5.72 -1.32
C THR A 560 -12.29 -5.05 -0.06
N ILE A 561 -13.43 -4.36 -0.16
CA ILE A 561 -14.10 -3.78 0.99
C ILE A 561 -14.99 -4.87 1.60
N ASP A 562 -14.73 -5.23 2.85
CA ASP A 562 -15.55 -6.22 3.55
C ASP A 562 -16.96 -5.68 3.85
N ARG A 563 -17.88 -6.54 4.30
CA ARG A 563 -19.27 -6.15 4.62
C ARG A 563 -19.39 -5.09 5.72
N ARG A 564 -18.31 -4.79 6.44
CA ARG A 564 -18.23 -3.82 7.53
C ARG A 564 -17.49 -2.54 7.12
N GLY A 565 -17.05 -2.44 5.86
CA GLY A 565 -16.39 -1.25 5.31
C GLY A 565 -14.87 -1.22 5.49
N TYR A 566 -14.24 -2.32 5.90
CA TYR A 566 -12.78 -2.42 6.04
C TYR A 566 -12.12 -2.87 4.75
N ASN A 567 -10.93 -2.34 4.45
CA ASN A 567 -10.08 -2.80 3.37
C ASN A 567 -9.42 -4.13 3.75
N ARG A 568 -9.71 -5.19 3.00
CA ARG A 568 -9.09 -6.51 3.10
C ARG A 568 -8.33 -6.78 1.80
N PHE A 569 -7.05 -7.09 1.91
CA PHE A 569 -6.28 -7.57 0.76
C PHE A 569 -6.63 -9.04 0.53
N GLU A 570 -7.21 -9.33 -0.63
CA GLU A 570 -7.65 -10.66 -1.02
C GLU A 570 -7.07 -10.98 -2.39
N TRP A 571 -6.53 -12.20 -2.53
CA TRP A 571 -6.11 -12.71 -3.82
C TRP A 571 -7.35 -13.05 -4.63
N ILE A 572 -7.63 -12.26 -5.67
CA ILE A 572 -8.76 -12.49 -6.56
C ILE A 572 -8.27 -13.22 -7.80
N LYS A 573 -8.94 -14.33 -8.13
CA LYS A 573 -8.76 -15.02 -9.40
C LYS A 573 -9.22 -14.12 -10.55
N THR A 574 -8.31 -13.82 -11.47
CA THR A 574 -8.59 -13.09 -12.71
C THR A 574 -9.10 -14.02 -13.81
N ARG A 575 -8.89 -15.33 -13.66
CA ARG A 575 -9.35 -16.37 -14.60
C ARG A 575 -10.06 -17.51 -13.87
N PRO A 576 -10.90 -18.30 -14.58
CA PRO A 576 -11.56 -19.47 -13.99
C PRO A 576 -10.59 -20.56 -13.52
N ARG A 577 -9.41 -20.66 -14.15
CA ARG A 577 -8.39 -21.66 -13.90
C ARG A 577 -7.13 -21.02 -13.33
N ASN A 578 -6.55 -21.63 -12.30
CA ASN A 578 -5.35 -21.19 -11.58
C ASN A 578 -4.55 -22.39 -11.02
N GLU A 579 -4.85 -23.61 -11.47
CA GLU A 579 -4.32 -24.84 -10.88
C GLU A 579 -2.78 -24.91 -10.97
N ALA A 580 -2.19 -24.35 -12.04
CA ALA A 580 -0.74 -24.21 -12.16
C ALA A 580 -0.11 -23.36 -11.02
N LEU A 581 -0.74 -22.24 -10.65
CA LEU A 581 -0.29 -21.40 -9.53
C LEU A 581 -0.38 -22.16 -8.20
N ASP A 582 -1.51 -22.81 -7.94
CA ASP A 582 -1.71 -23.55 -6.69
C ASP A 582 -0.73 -24.74 -6.57
N CYS A 583 -0.48 -25.48 -7.66
CA CYS A 583 0.55 -26.53 -7.70
C CYS A 583 1.95 -25.98 -7.38
N ARG A 584 2.33 -24.84 -7.97
CA ARG A 584 3.62 -24.17 -7.71
C ARG A 584 3.76 -23.75 -6.24
N VAL A 585 2.69 -23.18 -5.67
CA VAL A 585 2.62 -22.78 -4.25
C VAL A 585 2.84 -23.97 -3.33
N TYR A 586 2.19 -25.10 -3.60
CA TYR A 586 2.34 -26.31 -2.78
C TYR A 586 3.72 -26.97 -2.96
N ALA A 587 4.28 -26.99 -4.17
CA ALA A 587 5.64 -27.47 -4.41
C ALA A 587 6.68 -26.64 -3.63
N ARG A 588 6.48 -25.31 -3.56
CA ARG A 588 7.30 -24.39 -2.76
C ARG A 588 7.13 -24.62 -1.26
N ALA A 589 5.91 -24.84 -0.77
CA ALA A 589 5.65 -25.20 0.62
C ALA A 589 6.31 -26.53 1.01
N ALA A 590 6.30 -27.52 0.11
CA ALA A 590 7.01 -28.78 0.28
C ALA A 590 8.54 -28.57 0.37
N ALA A 591 9.10 -27.65 -0.42
CA ALA A 591 10.52 -27.29 -0.35
C ALA A 591 10.87 -26.58 0.96
N ALA A 592 10.02 -25.69 1.46
CA ALA A 592 10.24 -25.04 2.76
C ALA A 592 10.30 -26.07 3.91
N LEU A 593 9.49 -27.13 3.83
CA LEU A 593 9.48 -28.18 4.85
C LEU A 593 10.76 -29.03 4.86
N THR A 594 11.50 -29.14 3.75
CA THR A 594 12.81 -29.80 3.75
C THR A 594 13.86 -29.00 4.51
N GLY A 595 13.59 -27.72 4.79
CA GLY A 595 14.48 -26.79 5.45
C GLY A 595 15.46 -26.08 4.51
N ALA A 596 15.26 -26.20 3.19
CA ALA A 596 16.14 -25.64 2.16
C ALA A 596 16.40 -24.12 2.32
N ASP A 597 15.39 -23.37 2.78
CA ASP A 597 15.50 -21.92 3.06
C ASP A 597 16.59 -21.54 4.09
N ARG A 598 17.07 -22.51 4.87
CA ARG A 598 18.06 -22.31 5.94
C ARG A 598 19.42 -22.97 5.63
N TRP A 599 19.56 -23.58 4.45
CA TRP A 599 20.81 -24.24 4.07
C TRP A 599 21.83 -23.20 3.61
N GLY A 600 23.05 -23.28 4.14
CA GLY A 600 24.21 -22.59 3.58
C GLY A 600 24.83 -23.38 2.43
N ASP A 601 25.79 -22.77 1.73
CA ASP A 601 26.40 -23.32 0.50
C ASP A 601 26.99 -24.71 0.69
N GLU A 602 27.67 -24.97 1.82
CA GLU A 602 28.21 -26.30 2.15
C GLU A 602 27.14 -27.39 2.22
N ARG A 603 25.94 -27.07 2.73
CA ARG A 603 24.84 -28.03 2.80
C ARG A 603 24.25 -28.29 1.42
N TRP A 604 24.11 -27.26 0.59
CA TRP A 604 23.67 -27.41 -0.80
C TRP A 604 24.61 -28.30 -1.60
N GLU A 605 25.91 -28.09 -1.46
CA GLU A 605 26.94 -28.89 -2.13
C GLU A 605 26.96 -30.34 -1.63
N LYS A 606 26.80 -30.54 -0.31
CA LYS A 606 26.64 -31.89 0.27
C LYS A 606 25.40 -32.59 -0.27
N GLU A 607 24.26 -31.91 -0.38
CA GLU A 607 23.02 -32.49 -0.93
C GLU A 607 23.12 -32.77 -2.43
N ARG A 608 23.90 -31.99 -3.18
CA ARG A 608 24.14 -32.20 -4.61
C ARG A 608 24.97 -33.46 -4.89
N ASN A 609 25.96 -33.72 -4.03
CA ASN A 609 26.92 -34.82 -4.16
C ASN A 609 26.50 -36.08 -3.41
N GLY A 610 25.78 -35.91 -2.29
CA GLY A 610 25.26 -36.98 -1.47
C GLY A 610 23.89 -37.40 -1.98
N GLY A 611 23.85 -38.46 -2.79
CA GLY A 611 22.60 -39.16 -3.09
C GLY A 611 21.92 -39.57 -1.79
N ILE A 612 20.91 -38.78 -1.37
CA ILE A 612 19.99 -38.96 -0.24
C ILE A 612 20.57 -39.87 0.88
N GLU A 613 21.43 -39.33 1.74
CA GLU A 613 21.63 -39.93 3.06
C GLU A 613 20.29 -39.87 3.80
N ARG A 614 19.68 -41.04 4.05
CA ARG A 614 18.51 -41.17 4.90
C ARG A 614 18.87 -40.60 6.27
N ASP A 615 18.22 -39.51 6.66
CA ASP A 615 18.35 -38.93 7.99
C ASP A 615 17.72 -39.88 9.02
N GLU A 616 18.53 -40.80 9.54
CA GLU A 616 18.18 -41.73 10.62
C GLU A 616 18.27 -41.07 12.02
N ARG A 617 18.49 -39.75 12.11
CA ARG A 617 18.46 -39.04 13.40
C ARG A 617 17.07 -38.54 13.74
N ARG A 618 16.15 -39.48 13.97
CA ARG A 618 15.01 -39.26 14.86
C ARG A 618 14.84 -40.50 15.72
N PRO A 619 14.89 -40.41 17.07
CA PRO A 619 14.76 -41.58 17.91
C PRO A 619 13.42 -42.26 17.61
N ALA A 620 13.49 -43.58 17.38
CA ALA A 620 12.31 -44.40 17.18
C ALA A 620 11.32 -44.19 18.34
N PRO A 621 10.00 -44.21 18.09
CA PRO A 621 9.04 -44.21 19.19
C PRO A 621 9.34 -45.42 20.07
N ALA A 622 9.53 -45.19 21.37
CA ALA A 622 9.69 -46.25 22.35
C ALA A 622 8.55 -47.26 22.17
N GLN A 623 8.91 -48.53 22.06
CA GLN A 623 7.96 -49.62 22.16
C GLN A 623 7.29 -49.50 23.53
N GLU A 624 5.98 -49.23 23.55
CA GLU A 624 5.17 -49.31 24.77
C GLU A 624 5.21 -50.77 25.23
N GLU A 625 5.99 -51.03 26.28
CA GLU A 625 5.83 -52.23 27.10
C GLU A 625 4.44 -52.22 27.72
N ASP A 626 3.71 -53.32 27.52
CA ASP A 626 2.45 -53.60 28.18
C ASP A 626 2.62 -53.53 29.71
N ALA A 627 2.03 -52.51 30.34
CA ALA A 627 1.82 -52.46 31.78
C ALA A 627 0.33 -52.76 32.10
N PRO A 628 0.05 -53.55 33.15
CA PRO A 628 -1.17 -54.33 33.26
C PRO A 628 -2.38 -53.50 33.72
N ALA A 629 -3.55 -53.99 33.31
CA ALA A 629 -4.87 -53.49 33.70
C ALA A 629 -4.98 -53.28 35.21
N ARG A 630 -5.29 -52.04 35.62
CA ARG A 630 -5.78 -51.75 36.96
C ARG A 630 -7.30 -51.63 36.96
N SER A 631 -7.87 -52.46 37.83
CA SER A 631 -9.26 -52.58 38.22
C SER A 631 -9.88 -51.26 38.64
N GLY A 632 -11.19 -51.18 38.46
CA GLY A 632 -11.98 -49.97 38.63
C GLY A 632 -12.09 -49.44 40.05
N SER A 633 -12.68 -48.25 40.13
CA SER A 633 -13.34 -47.71 41.31
C SER A 633 -14.31 -46.61 40.88
N SER A 634 -15.54 -46.68 41.39
CA SER A 634 -16.66 -45.73 41.27
C SER A 634 -16.23 -44.29 41.55
N PHE A 635 -16.68 -43.28 40.79
CA PHE A 635 -18.00 -42.62 40.88
C PHE A 635 -18.34 -42.26 42.34
N TRP A 636 -17.98 -41.03 42.72
CA TRP A 636 -17.99 -40.38 44.05
C TRP A 636 -16.71 -40.57 44.88
N ASP A 637 -15.73 -39.70 44.62
CA ASP A 637 -15.04 -38.86 45.63
C ASP A 637 -14.29 -37.71 44.94
#